data_AF-A0A1G2WIB5-F1
#
_entry.id   AF-A0A1G2WIB5-F1
#
_cell.length_a   1.000
_cell.length_b   1.000
_cell.length_c   1.000
_cell.angle_alpha   90.00
_cell.angle_beta   90.00
_cell.angle_gamma   90.00
#
_symmetry.space_group_name_H-M   'P 1'
#
loop_
_entity.id
_entity.type
_entity.pdbx_description
1 polymer ?
#
loop_
_entity_poly.entity_id
_entity_poly.type
_entity_poly.pdbx_seq_one_letter_code
_entity_poly.pdbx_strand_id
1 'polypeptide(L)'
;MNLPALIRRTAAAERKTTEETAAWLQQHMSLYFFQAMADEPDALVSLAREMVRLRDNQRIILSDREKLLVLACVNRPGSLYDTLRRIGEREISYAMFSHSNASMPGLEHELEVQRFEFDRRQNHEIDLQQQVNIPAALVRKIRAELRSAYPDFDLRKLDRLLKILWLNDENYICMSPPSRVAYLAWLFERGNASGGLFVDIAEVVREGRLETRVLFAVGNPPQDEFLLQVLEVFNRLNIGIRRAYCQTISNGIHPYFLGAFYVQNRQGEDLLPGSVLAARLTRELCTTQIIATSSAVYSDFVTRGLMSGEDAALVNAFSGFCHTSLAHNQPERFGQEDVQSAFHDHPEMAQLLIRLFRTRFNPDLDDREAIYSALLIETLETVEGYNTGHRWLDDIRRAVYRCCLLLIMHTLKTNFFVVEKQALAFRLDPAYLRDIGHEFTSDLPETLPFRVTFFFSRAGYGYHVGFSDIARGGWRTVIARNADDFTTASNTLFREVYVLAHTQHLKNKDIYEGGSKLVLVLDASDLDQPGGELETMRLYKLQYGIANAFLDIFVTEAGQAKNKRVVDYYADDEPIELGPDENMHDAMIETIARLSSKRGYMLGIGIMSSKRIGINHKEYGVTSTGVVKFAEITMTEAAGIDITRDPFTLKMTGGPGGDVAGNCLAIMLRRCPLMQLRLILDGSAALYDPNGIQRQELGRIVLADDLDAFDTKFLG
;
A
#
# COMPACT_ATOMS: atom_id res chain seq x y z
N MET A 1 20.30 -36.60 51.66
CA MET A 1 20.15 -36.77 50.19
C MET A 1 21.50 -36.59 49.54
N ASN A 2 22.04 -37.60 48.86
CA ASN A 2 23.35 -37.53 48.21
C ASN A 2 23.20 -36.86 46.83
N LEU A 3 23.22 -35.53 46.82
CA LEU A 3 23.04 -34.67 45.63
C LEU A 3 23.92 -35.11 44.42
N PRO A 4 25.20 -35.45 44.60
CA PRO A 4 26.03 -35.99 43.50
C PRO A 4 25.54 -37.31 42.88
N ALA A 5 24.96 -38.21 43.68
CA ALA A 5 24.42 -39.48 43.18
C ALA A 5 23.07 -39.29 42.49
N LEU A 6 22.28 -38.31 42.94
CA LEU A 6 21.05 -37.87 42.27
C LEU A 6 21.37 -37.31 40.89
N ILE A 7 22.35 -36.39 40.78
CA ILE A 7 22.77 -35.78 39.49
C ILE A 7 23.17 -36.85 38.47
N ARG A 8 23.98 -37.85 38.86
CA ARG A 8 24.41 -38.93 37.95
C ARG A 8 23.26 -39.84 37.51
N ARG A 9 22.34 -40.17 38.40
CA ARG A 9 21.16 -40.98 38.06
C ARG A 9 20.21 -40.23 37.13
N THR A 10 20.01 -38.94 37.37
CA THR A 10 19.19 -38.07 36.51
C THR A 10 19.80 -37.95 35.12
N ALA A 11 21.12 -37.76 35.00
CA ALA A 11 21.81 -37.69 33.70
C ALA A 11 21.68 -38.99 32.88
N ALA A 12 21.75 -40.16 33.53
CA ALA A 12 21.58 -41.45 32.84
C ALA A 12 20.13 -41.67 32.38
N ALA A 13 19.14 -41.27 33.18
CA ALA A 13 17.73 -41.32 32.80
C ALA A 13 17.41 -40.35 31.66
N GLU A 14 17.96 -39.13 31.69
CA GLU A 14 17.81 -38.14 30.61
C GLU A 14 18.35 -38.64 29.27
N ARG A 15 19.44 -39.41 29.26
CA ARG A 15 19.99 -39.98 28.02
C ARG A 15 18.99 -40.89 27.32
N LYS A 16 18.36 -41.82 28.05
CA LYS A 16 17.37 -42.74 27.48
C LYS A 16 16.17 -41.99 26.93
N THR A 17 15.64 -41.04 27.70
CA THR A 17 14.51 -40.19 27.28
C THR A 17 14.85 -39.36 26.04
N THR A 18 16.09 -38.88 25.93
CA THR A 18 16.56 -38.11 24.76
C THR A 18 16.58 -38.98 23.51
N GLU A 19 17.06 -40.23 23.61
CA GLU A 19 17.07 -41.19 22.48
C GLU A 19 15.65 -41.52 22.00
N GLU A 20 14.72 -41.76 22.94
CA GLU A 20 13.29 -41.99 22.63
C GLU A 20 12.65 -40.76 21.96
N THR A 21 12.94 -39.56 22.47
CA THR A 21 12.43 -38.31 21.91
C THR A 21 12.99 -38.05 20.51
N ALA A 22 14.27 -38.30 20.28
CA ALA A 22 14.90 -38.14 18.96
C ALA A 22 14.25 -39.08 17.91
N ALA A 23 14.00 -40.34 18.27
CA ALA A 23 13.29 -41.27 17.40
C ALA A 23 11.87 -40.79 17.09
N TRP A 24 11.15 -40.28 18.10
CA TRP A 24 9.82 -39.71 17.92
C TRP A 24 9.84 -38.50 16.98
N LEU A 25 10.78 -37.57 17.16
CA LEU A 25 10.94 -36.40 16.27
C LEU A 25 11.17 -36.84 14.82
N GLN A 26 12.06 -37.82 14.58
CA GLN A 26 12.33 -38.33 13.24
C GLN A 26 11.10 -38.95 12.56
N GLN A 27 10.23 -39.60 13.34
CA GLN A 27 9.01 -40.22 12.83
C GLN A 27 7.88 -39.20 12.58
N HIS A 28 7.81 -38.15 13.40
CA HIS A 28 6.62 -37.29 13.47
C HIS A 28 6.82 -35.85 12.98
N MET A 29 8.06 -35.39 12.80
CA MET A 29 8.37 -34.11 12.16
C MET A 29 8.62 -34.30 10.66
N SER A 30 8.30 -33.27 9.86
CA SER A 30 8.51 -33.34 8.42
C SER A 30 9.99 -33.41 8.05
N LEU A 31 10.35 -34.09 6.96
CA LEU A 31 11.74 -34.08 6.46
C LEU A 31 12.26 -32.64 6.21
N TYR A 32 11.36 -31.75 5.78
CA TYR A 32 11.67 -30.35 5.54
C TYR A 32 12.00 -29.57 6.82
N PHE A 33 11.46 -29.97 7.97
CA PHE A 33 11.85 -29.39 9.25
C PHE A 33 13.33 -29.64 9.51
N PHE A 34 13.81 -30.87 9.32
CA PHE A 34 15.23 -31.20 9.50
C PHE A 34 16.13 -30.49 8.50
N GLN A 35 15.68 -30.31 7.24
CA GLN A 35 16.42 -29.54 6.24
C GLN A 35 16.53 -28.06 6.60
N ALA A 36 15.45 -27.45 7.08
CA ALA A 36 15.43 -26.04 7.51
C ALA A 36 16.13 -25.81 8.87
N MET A 37 16.56 -26.87 9.54
CA MET A 37 17.32 -26.85 10.79
C MET A 37 18.74 -27.42 10.59
N ALA A 38 19.16 -27.68 9.35
CA ALA A 38 20.41 -28.36 9.05
C ALA A 38 21.65 -27.55 9.48
N ASP A 39 21.54 -26.24 9.49
CA ASP A 39 22.52 -25.29 10.00
C ASP A 39 22.49 -25.11 11.53
N GLU A 40 21.48 -25.68 12.21
CA GLU A 40 21.29 -25.58 13.67
C GLU A 40 21.22 -26.97 14.35
N PRO A 41 22.28 -27.80 14.24
CA PRO A 41 22.30 -29.14 14.83
C PRO A 41 22.16 -29.11 16.36
N ASP A 42 22.73 -28.11 17.04
CA ASP A 42 22.65 -27.96 18.49
C ASP A 42 21.23 -27.64 18.97
N ALA A 43 20.44 -26.93 18.16
CA ALA A 43 19.03 -26.67 18.44
C ALA A 43 18.19 -27.96 18.37
N LEU A 44 18.48 -28.84 17.40
CA LEU A 44 17.84 -30.16 17.30
C LEU A 44 18.20 -31.08 18.47
N VAL A 45 19.47 -31.07 18.90
CA VAL A 45 19.91 -31.82 20.09
C VAL A 45 19.24 -31.29 21.36
N SER A 46 19.16 -29.96 21.50
CA SER A 46 18.48 -29.31 22.62
C SER A 46 16.98 -29.63 22.64
N LEU A 47 16.34 -29.65 21.48
CA LEU A 47 14.94 -30.05 21.35
C LEU A 47 14.74 -31.49 21.79
N ALA A 48 15.57 -32.43 21.31
CA ALA A 48 15.47 -33.83 21.70
C ALA A 48 15.65 -34.04 23.21
N ARG A 49 16.53 -33.25 23.84
CA ARG A 49 16.78 -33.33 25.29
C ARG A 49 15.66 -32.70 26.12
N GLU A 50 15.10 -31.59 25.67
CA GLU A 50 14.25 -30.74 26.51
C GLU A 50 12.76 -30.83 26.21
N MET A 51 12.33 -31.43 25.09
CA MET A 51 10.91 -31.49 24.67
C MET A 51 9.95 -31.93 25.79
N VAL A 52 10.36 -32.89 26.62
CA VAL A 52 9.55 -33.41 27.75
C VAL A 52 9.19 -32.30 28.76
N ARG A 53 10.03 -31.26 28.88
CA ARG A 53 9.79 -30.10 29.75
C ARG A 53 8.63 -29.22 29.29
N LEU A 54 8.13 -29.36 28.06
CA LEU A 54 6.92 -28.67 27.58
C LEU A 54 5.65 -29.10 28.31
N ARG A 55 5.70 -30.17 29.13
CA ARG A 55 4.62 -30.49 30.05
C ARG A 55 4.40 -29.42 31.11
N ASP A 56 5.51 -28.85 31.60
CA ASP A 56 5.51 -27.92 32.72
C ASP A 56 5.81 -26.48 32.28
N ASN A 57 6.29 -26.29 31.05
CA ASN A 57 6.68 -24.99 30.50
C ASN A 57 5.85 -24.63 29.27
N GLN A 58 5.55 -23.34 29.12
CA GLN A 58 4.83 -22.83 27.94
C GLN A 58 5.65 -22.96 26.65
N ARG A 59 6.98 -22.83 26.76
CA ARG A 59 7.93 -22.85 25.63
C ARG A 59 9.34 -23.19 26.10
N ILE A 60 10.16 -23.61 25.15
CA ILE A 60 11.60 -23.82 25.30
C ILE A 60 12.29 -23.00 24.23
N ILE A 61 13.30 -22.23 24.62
CA ILE A 61 14.18 -21.51 23.68
C ILE A 61 15.29 -22.48 23.28
N LEU A 62 15.34 -22.84 22.00
CA LEU A 62 16.35 -23.74 21.45
C LEU A 62 17.58 -22.98 20.96
N SER A 63 17.39 -21.75 20.48
CA SER A 63 18.46 -20.83 20.10
C SER A 63 17.95 -19.40 20.19
N ASP A 64 18.77 -18.52 20.75
CA ASP A 64 18.48 -17.09 20.84
C ASP A 64 19.78 -16.33 20.61
N ARG A 65 19.90 -15.77 19.40
CA ARG A 65 21.06 -15.03 18.90
C ARG A 65 20.54 -13.78 18.22
N GLU A 66 21.45 -12.83 17.99
CA GLU A 66 21.14 -11.53 17.37
C GLU A 66 20.32 -11.64 16.07
N LYS A 67 20.62 -12.64 15.23
CA LYS A 67 19.95 -12.85 13.93
C LYS A 67 19.05 -14.09 13.86
N LEU A 68 18.93 -14.88 14.94
CA LEU A 68 18.16 -16.11 14.95
C LEU A 68 17.44 -16.32 16.28
N LEU A 69 16.15 -16.63 16.21
CA LEU A 69 15.38 -17.18 17.31
C LEU A 69 14.75 -18.50 16.89
N VAL A 70 15.01 -19.56 17.66
CA VAL A 70 14.34 -20.86 17.50
C VAL A 70 13.73 -21.25 18.84
N LEU A 71 12.45 -21.60 18.83
CA LEU A 71 11.74 -22.05 20.00
C LEU A 71 10.79 -23.20 19.70
N ALA A 72 10.54 -24.00 20.72
CA ALA A 72 9.56 -25.06 20.72
C ALA A 72 8.47 -24.77 21.74
N CYS A 73 7.21 -25.03 21.39
CA CYS A 73 6.08 -24.86 22.27
C CYS A 73 5.02 -25.95 22.05
N VAL A 74 4.05 -25.98 22.95
CA VAL A 74 2.86 -26.82 22.80
C VAL A 74 1.95 -26.17 21.74
N ASN A 75 1.59 -26.91 20.69
CA ASN A 75 0.66 -26.42 19.66
C ASN A 75 -0.71 -26.15 20.32
N ARG A 76 -1.10 -24.87 20.40
CA ARG A 76 -2.39 -24.41 20.93
C ARG A 76 -2.93 -23.29 20.05
N PRO A 77 -4.26 -23.12 19.92
CA PRO A 77 -4.81 -21.96 19.22
C PRO A 77 -4.21 -20.66 19.78
N GLY A 78 -3.54 -19.88 18.92
CA GLY A 78 -2.90 -18.61 19.29
C GLY A 78 -1.41 -18.68 19.69
N SER A 79 -0.78 -19.86 19.79
CA SER A 79 0.65 -20.00 20.15
C SER A 79 1.60 -19.19 19.25
N LEU A 80 1.39 -19.26 17.93
CA LEU A 80 2.14 -18.48 16.93
C LEU A 80 1.96 -16.98 17.14
N TYR A 81 0.72 -16.58 17.41
CA TYR A 81 0.33 -15.19 17.62
C TYR A 81 1.02 -14.58 18.84
N ASP A 82 0.97 -15.31 19.96
CA ASP A 82 1.61 -14.92 21.21
C ASP A 82 3.14 -14.79 21.07
N THR A 83 3.73 -15.55 20.16
CA THR A 83 5.17 -15.51 19.92
C THR A 83 5.57 -14.30 19.08
N LEU A 84 4.88 -14.04 17.97
CA LEU A 84 5.15 -12.87 17.12
C LEU A 84 4.99 -11.55 17.89
N ARG A 85 3.95 -11.42 18.74
CA ARG A 85 3.78 -10.25 19.62
C ARG A 85 4.97 -10.00 20.56
N ARG A 86 5.73 -11.04 20.91
CA ARG A 86 6.90 -10.93 21.80
C ARG A 86 8.21 -10.66 21.04
N ILE A 87 8.25 -10.95 19.75
CA ILE A 87 9.41 -10.66 18.89
C ILE A 87 9.55 -9.14 18.68
N GLY A 88 8.45 -8.41 18.76
CA GLY A 88 8.42 -6.95 18.61
C GLY A 88 8.70 -6.53 17.17
N GLU A 89 9.29 -5.34 17.02
CA GLU A 89 9.53 -4.66 15.73
C GLU A 89 10.74 -5.19 14.93
N ARG A 90 11.26 -6.38 15.27
CA ARG A 90 12.42 -6.93 14.53
C ARG A 90 11.99 -7.32 13.11
N GLU A 91 12.69 -6.82 12.09
CA GLU A 91 12.44 -7.18 10.70
C GLU A 91 12.69 -8.68 10.46
N ILE A 92 11.60 -9.43 10.24
CA ILE A 92 11.67 -10.88 9.98
C ILE A 92 12.04 -11.11 8.50
N SER A 93 13.26 -11.58 8.27
CA SER A 93 13.75 -12.02 6.95
C SER A 93 13.19 -13.38 6.54
N TYR A 94 13.10 -14.31 7.50
CA TYR A 94 12.55 -15.63 7.29
C TYR A 94 11.81 -16.12 8.54
N ALA A 95 10.64 -16.72 8.34
CA ALA A 95 9.89 -17.41 9.37
C ALA A 95 9.52 -18.82 8.91
N MET A 96 9.74 -19.80 9.78
CA MET A 96 9.29 -21.18 9.62
C MET A 96 8.44 -21.59 10.80
N PHE A 97 7.29 -22.20 10.50
CA PHE A 97 6.46 -22.91 11.48
C PHE A 97 6.37 -24.37 11.07
N SER A 98 6.55 -25.28 12.02
CA SER A 98 6.40 -26.72 11.76
C SER A 98 5.79 -27.44 12.95
N HIS A 99 4.67 -28.13 12.70
CA HIS A 99 4.00 -28.92 13.72
C HIS A 99 4.31 -30.41 13.54
N SER A 100 4.37 -31.16 14.63
CA SER A 100 4.41 -32.62 14.58
C SER A 100 3.09 -33.18 14.06
N ASN A 101 3.14 -34.36 13.44
CA ASN A 101 1.97 -35.02 12.88
C ASN A 101 1.24 -35.95 13.86
N ALA A 102 1.68 -35.96 15.12
CA ALA A 102 1.15 -36.69 16.26
C ALA A 102 1.36 -35.90 17.55
N SER A 103 0.59 -36.20 18.59
CA SER A 103 0.75 -35.61 19.92
C SER A 103 2.07 -36.05 20.56
N MET A 104 2.71 -35.13 21.29
CA MET A 104 3.95 -35.40 22.00
C MET A 104 3.78 -36.53 23.03
N PRO A 105 4.79 -37.37 23.29
CA PRO A 105 4.70 -38.45 24.27
C PRO A 105 4.26 -37.95 25.66
N GLY A 106 3.14 -38.47 26.16
CA GLY A 106 2.59 -38.09 27.46
C GLY A 106 1.93 -36.71 27.52
N LEU A 107 1.59 -36.12 26.36
CA LEU A 107 0.77 -34.92 26.22
C LEU A 107 -0.31 -35.16 25.16
N GLU A 108 -1.44 -34.47 25.28
CA GLU A 108 -2.52 -34.55 24.28
C GLU A 108 -2.25 -33.69 23.04
N HIS A 109 -1.28 -32.79 23.12
CA HIS A 109 -1.03 -31.75 22.12
C HIS A 109 0.21 -32.07 21.27
N GLU A 110 0.20 -31.57 20.03
CA GLU A 110 1.32 -31.66 19.11
C GLU A 110 2.46 -30.70 19.50
N LEU A 111 3.67 -31.02 19.04
CA LEU A 111 4.82 -30.14 19.11
C LEU A 111 4.70 -29.07 18.03
N GLU A 112 5.01 -27.83 18.39
CA GLU A 112 5.20 -26.72 17.46
C GLU A 112 6.63 -26.20 17.58
N VAL A 113 7.33 -26.09 16.45
CA VAL A 113 8.65 -25.46 16.38
C VAL A 113 8.55 -24.23 15.48
N GLN A 114 9.06 -23.11 15.99
CA GLN A 114 9.10 -21.84 15.30
C GLN A 114 10.56 -21.38 15.15
N ARG A 115 10.93 -20.96 13.95
CA ARG A 115 12.23 -20.38 13.62
C ARG A 115 12.01 -19.02 12.97
N PHE A 116 12.73 -18.02 13.45
CA PHE A 116 12.72 -16.66 12.95
C PHE A 116 14.15 -16.19 12.71
N GLU A 117 14.40 -15.64 11.53
CA GLU A 117 15.66 -15.01 11.17
C GLU A 117 15.45 -13.52 10.94
N PHE A 118 16.43 -12.73 11.37
CA PHE A 118 16.35 -11.27 11.40
C PHE A 118 17.46 -10.61 10.56
N ASP A 119 17.86 -11.24 9.45
CA ASP A 119 18.93 -10.79 8.56
C ASP A 119 18.37 -10.26 7.23
N ARG A 120 17.38 -9.37 7.30
CA ARG A 120 16.69 -8.87 6.11
C ARG A 120 17.61 -7.92 5.34
N ARG A 121 17.85 -8.23 4.06
CA ARG A 121 18.62 -7.35 3.16
C ARG A 121 17.86 -6.09 2.81
N GLN A 122 18.55 -4.97 2.90
CA GLN A 122 18.08 -3.66 2.47
C GLN A 122 18.18 -3.52 0.95
N ASN A 123 17.44 -2.57 0.36
CA ASN A 123 17.35 -2.48 -1.09
C ASN A 123 18.69 -2.12 -1.75
N HIS A 124 19.48 -1.25 -1.14
CA HIS A 124 20.80 -0.88 -1.64
C HIS A 124 21.83 -2.02 -1.58
N GLU A 125 21.59 -3.09 -0.80
CA GLU A 125 22.45 -4.28 -0.76
C GLU A 125 22.21 -5.24 -1.93
N ILE A 126 21.07 -5.13 -2.62
CA ILE A 126 20.71 -6.02 -3.74
C ILE A 126 21.29 -5.48 -5.05
N ASP A 127 22.60 -5.67 -5.24
CA ASP A 127 23.28 -5.29 -6.48
C ASP A 127 23.14 -6.38 -7.56
N LEU A 128 22.32 -6.11 -8.58
CA LEU A 128 22.16 -7.00 -9.74
C LEU A 128 23.38 -7.01 -10.68
N GLN A 129 24.40 -6.18 -10.46
CA GLN A 129 25.67 -6.22 -11.19
C GLN A 129 26.69 -7.17 -10.53
N GLN A 130 26.61 -7.37 -9.21
CA GLN A 130 27.45 -8.31 -8.46
C GLN A 130 27.46 -9.70 -9.09
N GLN A 131 28.64 -10.30 -9.28
CA GLN A 131 28.72 -11.69 -9.73
C GLN A 131 28.30 -12.64 -8.62
N VAL A 132 27.36 -13.55 -8.91
CA VAL A 132 26.90 -14.60 -8.00
C VAL A 132 27.20 -15.97 -8.60
N ASN A 133 27.61 -16.93 -7.76
CA ASN A 133 27.95 -18.28 -8.20
C ASN A 133 26.87 -19.28 -7.78
N ILE A 134 25.78 -19.34 -8.55
CA ILE A 134 24.70 -20.30 -8.29
C ILE A 134 25.08 -21.64 -8.94
N PRO A 135 25.13 -22.76 -8.19
CA PRO A 135 25.54 -24.05 -8.75
C PRO A 135 24.70 -24.47 -9.97
N ALA A 136 25.34 -24.72 -11.11
CA ALA A 136 24.64 -25.05 -12.36
C ALA A 136 23.76 -26.32 -12.25
N ALA A 137 24.15 -27.27 -11.40
CA ALA A 137 23.36 -28.46 -11.12
C ALA A 137 22.04 -28.12 -10.40
N LEU A 138 22.06 -27.16 -9.47
CA LEU A 138 20.89 -26.67 -8.77
C LEU A 138 19.94 -25.95 -9.73
N VAL A 139 20.47 -25.02 -10.54
CA VAL A 139 19.69 -24.29 -11.56
C VAL A 139 19.00 -25.26 -12.52
N ARG A 140 19.68 -26.32 -12.96
CA ARG A 140 19.10 -27.34 -13.84
C ARG A 140 17.92 -28.07 -13.20
N LYS A 141 18.03 -28.43 -11.91
CA LYS A 141 16.95 -29.08 -11.17
C LYS A 141 15.76 -28.13 -10.99
N ILE A 142 16.00 -26.88 -10.58
CA ILE A 142 14.95 -25.86 -10.43
C ILE A 142 14.21 -25.65 -11.77
N ARG A 143 14.96 -25.55 -12.88
CA ARG A 143 14.37 -25.41 -14.22
C ARG A 143 13.50 -26.62 -14.60
N ALA A 144 13.90 -27.83 -14.22
CA ALA A 144 13.10 -29.03 -14.46
C ALA A 144 11.79 -29.01 -13.65
N GLU A 145 11.86 -28.63 -12.38
CA GLU A 145 10.70 -28.47 -11.50
C GLU A 145 9.73 -27.41 -12.03
N LEU A 146 10.23 -26.24 -12.44
CA LEU A 146 9.41 -25.19 -13.05
C LEU A 146 8.68 -25.67 -14.30
N ARG A 147 9.36 -26.38 -15.21
CA ARG A 147 8.73 -26.93 -16.41
C ARG A 147 7.64 -27.95 -16.09
N SER A 148 7.81 -28.72 -15.03
CA SER A 148 6.87 -29.78 -14.66
C SER A 148 5.66 -29.23 -13.90
N ALA A 149 5.88 -28.36 -12.92
CA ALA A 149 4.84 -27.89 -12.00
C ALA A 149 4.20 -26.56 -12.44
N TYR A 150 4.92 -25.74 -13.22
CA TYR A 150 4.53 -24.39 -13.60
C TYR A 150 4.82 -24.11 -15.09
N PRO A 151 4.16 -24.83 -16.02
CA PRO A 151 4.49 -24.79 -17.45
C PRO A 151 4.36 -23.39 -18.08
N ASP A 152 3.53 -22.52 -17.53
CA ASP A 152 3.33 -21.13 -18.00
C ASP A 152 4.43 -20.16 -17.56
N PHE A 153 5.38 -20.59 -16.74
CA PHE A 153 6.45 -19.74 -16.25
C PHE A 153 7.43 -19.37 -17.38
N ASP A 154 7.68 -18.07 -17.56
CA ASP A 154 8.68 -17.60 -18.52
C ASP A 154 10.11 -17.83 -18.01
N LEU A 155 10.71 -18.93 -18.46
CA LEU A 155 12.06 -19.34 -18.07
C LEU A 155 13.16 -18.30 -18.37
N ARG A 156 12.91 -17.32 -19.25
CA ARG A 156 13.88 -16.23 -19.49
C ARG A 156 14.05 -15.31 -18.27
N LYS A 157 13.06 -15.29 -17.36
CA LYS A 157 13.11 -14.51 -16.12
C LYS A 157 13.86 -15.23 -14.99
N LEU A 158 14.07 -16.54 -15.11
CA LEU A 158 14.56 -17.38 -14.02
C LEU A 158 15.91 -16.90 -13.46
N ASP A 159 16.86 -16.61 -14.35
CA ASP A 159 18.23 -16.28 -13.93
C ASP A 159 18.26 -14.99 -13.09
N ARG A 160 17.46 -13.98 -13.49
CA ARG A 160 17.31 -12.73 -12.73
C ARG A 160 16.63 -12.97 -11.38
N LEU A 161 15.54 -13.75 -11.36
CA LEU A 161 14.80 -14.03 -10.13
C LEU A 161 15.64 -14.84 -9.14
N LEU A 162 16.35 -15.87 -9.60
CA LEU A 162 17.25 -16.65 -8.76
C LEU A 162 18.41 -15.82 -8.22
N LYS A 163 18.94 -14.89 -9.02
CA LYS A 163 19.96 -13.96 -8.54
C LYS A 163 19.46 -13.09 -7.38
N ILE A 164 18.25 -12.54 -7.49
CA ILE A 164 17.62 -11.78 -6.40
C ILE A 164 17.47 -12.65 -5.16
N LEU A 165 16.90 -13.85 -5.31
CA LEU A 165 16.70 -14.78 -4.20
C LEU A 165 18.02 -15.17 -3.53
N TRP A 166 19.08 -15.41 -4.32
CA TRP A 166 20.42 -15.72 -3.82
C TRP A 166 21.04 -14.57 -3.02
N LEU A 167 20.94 -13.33 -3.52
CA LEU A 167 21.48 -12.16 -2.84
C LEU A 167 20.77 -11.87 -1.51
N ASN A 168 19.51 -12.28 -1.38
CA ASN A 168 18.77 -12.18 -0.13
C ASN A 168 19.20 -13.25 0.87
N ASP A 169 19.22 -14.52 0.44
CA ASP A 169 19.52 -15.64 1.32
C ASP A 169 20.12 -16.84 0.56
N GLU A 170 21.44 -16.83 0.43
CA GLU A 170 22.20 -17.92 -0.18
C GLU A 170 21.99 -19.25 0.56
N ASN A 171 21.95 -19.22 1.89
CA ASN A 171 21.89 -20.43 2.71
C ASN A 171 20.53 -21.11 2.55
N TYR A 172 19.43 -20.35 2.58
CA TYR A 172 18.10 -20.87 2.34
C TYR A 172 17.97 -21.51 0.96
N ILE A 173 18.54 -20.91 -0.08
CA ILE A 173 18.49 -21.44 -1.45
C ILE A 173 19.30 -22.74 -1.56
N CYS A 174 20.43 -22.84 -0.88
CA CYS A 174 21.26 -24.04 -0.87
C CYS A 174 20.64 -25.19 -0.06
N MET A 175 20.00 -24.90 1.07
CA MET A 175 19.38 -25.91 1.94
C MET A 175 17.98 -26.33 1.45
N SER A 176 17.31 -25.50 0.65
CA SER A 176 15.98 -25.78 0.14
C SER A 176 15.98 -26.78 -1.03
N PRO A 177 15.03 -27.73 -1.07
CA PRO A 177 14.86 -28.59 -2.24
C PRO A 177 14.54 -27.80 -3.52
N PRO A 178 14.97 -28.27 -4.71
CA PRO A 178 14.77 -27.55 -5.97
C PRO A 178 13.30 -27.20 -6.26
N SER A 179 12.37 -28.06 -5.87
CA SER A 179 10.91 -27.83 -6.02
C SER A 179 10.41 -26.65 -5.19
N ARG A 180 11.04 -26.38 -4.03
CA ARG A 180 10.75 -25.23 -3.18
C ARG A 180 11.23 -23.93 -3.78
N VAL A 181 12.48 -23.92 -4.23
CA VAL A 181 13.05 -22.76 -4.92
C VAL A 181 12.29 -22.47 -6.22
N ALA A 182 11.82 -23.51 -6.92
CA ALA A 182 10.98 -23.38 -8.11
C ALA A 182 9.65 -22.67 -7.81
N TYR A 183 8.87 -23.12 -6.81
CA TYR A 183 7.63 -22.40 -6.49
C TYR A 183 7.89 -21.00 -5.95
N LEU A 184 8.99 -20.76 -5.23
CA LEU A 184 9.34 -19.43 -4.71
C LEU A 184 9.62 -18.45 -5.86
N ALA A 185 10.42 -18.88 -6.85
CA ALA A 185 10.68 -18.10 -8.05
C ALA A 185 9.39 -17.84 -8.86
N TRP A 186 8.53 -18.85 -8.96
CA TRP A 186 7.21 -18.72 -9.58
C TRP A 186 6.31 -17.73 -8.83
N LEU A 187 6.21 -17.85 -7.50
CA LEU A 187 5.39 -16.98 -6.64
C LEU A 187 5.86 -15.53 -6.73
N PHE A 188 7.17 -15.30 -6.72
CA PHE A 188 7.74 -13.98 -6.90
C PHE A 188 7.43 -13.40 -8.29
N GLU A 189 7.51 -14.22 -9.35
CA GLU A 189 7.13 -13.81 -10.71
C GLU A 189 5.64 -13.45 -10.81
N ARG A 190 4.75 -14.28 -10.24
CA ARG A 190 3.31 -14.02 -10.21
C ARG A 190 2.99 -12.76 -9.43
N GLY A 191 3.62 -12.55 -8.28
CA GLY A 191 3.53 -11.31 -7.52
C GLY A 191 3.89 -10.10 -8.37
N ASN A 192 5.01 -10.12 -9.10
CA ASN A 192 5.36 -9.04 -10.04
C ASN A 192 4.35 -8.89 -11.19
N ALA A 193 3.89 -10.00 -11.75
CA ALA A 193 2.95 -10.03 -12.87
C ALA A 193 1.56 -9.51 -12.50
N SER A 194 1.12 -9.69 -11.25
CA SER A 194 -0.18 -9.20 -10.75
C SER A 194 -0.10 -7.83 -10.07
N GLY A 195 0.99 -7.09 -10.25
CA GLY A 195 1.13 -5.74 -9.68
C GLY A 195 1.43 -5.74 -8.18
N GLY A 196 2.16 -6.74 -7.71
CA GLY A 196 2.62 -6.83 -6.31
C GLY A 196 1.60 -7.45 -5.36
N LEU A 197 0.54 -8.09 -5.82
CA LEU A 197 -0.38 -8.84 -4.96
C LEU A 197 -0.86 -10.09 -5.69
N PHE A 198 -0.66 -11.26 -5.09
CA PHE A 198 -1.08 -12.52 -5.69
C PHE A 198 -1.37 -13.58 -4.62
N VAL A 199 -2.46 -14.30 -4.77
CA VAL A 199 -2.86 -15.42 -3.90
C VAL A 199 -3.09 -16.66 -4.77
N ASP A 200 -2.52 -17.79 -4.37
CA ASP A 200 -2.81 -19.11 -4.95
C ASP A 200 -3.25 -20.05 -3.84
N ILE A 201 -4.36 -20.76 -4.06
CA ILE A 201 -4.84 -21.81 -3.15
C ILE A 201 -4.88 -23.08 -3.98
N ALA A 202 -4.23 -24.14 -3.51
CA ALA A 202 -4.14 -25.41 -4.21
C ALA A 202 -4.14 -26.58 -3.24
N GLU A 203 -4.71 -27.71 -3.66
CA GLU A 203 -4.60 -28.95 -2.93
C GLU A 203 -3.25 -29.63 -3.25
N VAL A 204 -2.59 -30.15 -2.23
CA VAL A 204 -1.30 -30.83 -2.36
C VAL A 204 -1.31 -32.14 -1.59
N VAL A 205 -0.77 -33.19 -2.20
CA VAL A 205 -0.58 -34.50 -1.56
C VAL A 205 0.86 -34.64 -1.11
N ARG A 206 1.07 -34.93 0.18
CA ARG A 206 2.40 -35.18 0.74
C ARG A 206 2.35 -36.38 1.68
N GLU A 207 3.22 -37.35 1.45
CA GLU A 207 3.32 -38.58 2.28
C GLU A 207 1.96 -39.29 2.44
N GLY A 208 1.13 -39.25 1.39
CA GLY A 208 -0.22 -39.83 1.38
C GLY A 208 -1.30 -39.02 2.09
N ARG A 209 -0.97 -37.82 2.62
CA ARG A 209 -1.93 -36.91 3.26
C ARG A 209 -2.29 -35.75 2.32
N LEU A 210 -3.57 -35.42 2.27
CA LEU A 210 -4.09 -34.25 1.57
C LEU A 210 -3.97 -33.03 2.49
N GLU A 211 -3.41 -31.94 1.96
CA GLU A 211 -3.30 -30.65 2.62
C GLU A 211 -3.64 -29.53 1.65
N THR A 212 -4.15 -28.40 2.15
CA THR A 212 -4.31 -27.21 1.33
C THR A 212 -3.08 -26.32 1.47
N ARG A 213 -2.51 -25.90 0.35
CA ARG A 213 -1.44 -24.90 0.27
C ARG A 213 -2.02 -23.56 -0.12
N VAL A 214 -1.66 -22.52 0.64
CA VAL A 214 -1.93 -21.12 0.33
C VAL A 214 -0.60 -20.42 0.09
N LEU A 215 -0.39 -19.92 -1.12
CA LEU A 215 0.75 -19.09 -1.47
C LEU A 215 0.31 -17.62 -1.53
N PHE A 216 1.12 -16.73 -0.96
CA PHE A 216 0.79 -15.31 -0.88
C PHE A 216 2.02 -14.47 -1.18
N ALA A 217 1.92 -13.62 -2.21
CA ALA A 217 2.97 -12.68 -2.58
C ALA A 217 2.47 -11.25 -2.42
N VAL A 218 3.24 -10.42 -1.72
CA VAL A 218 2.97 -9.00 -1.55
C VAL A 218 4.22 -8.18 -1.79
N GLY A 219 4.17 -7.29 -2.77
CA GLY A 219 5.17 -6.29 -3.05
C GLY A 219 4.95 -5.05 -2.20
N ASN A 220 6.04 -4.58 -1.59
CA ASN A 220 6.05 -3.47 -0.63
C ASN A 220 4.95 -3.65 0.43
N PRO A 221 5.03 -4.74 1.23
CA PRO A 221 4.07 -4.98 2.31
C PRO A 221 4.15 -3.86 3.36
N PRO A 222 3.13 -3.74 4.23
CA PRO A 222 3.27 -3.00 5.48
C PRO A 222 4.56 -3.37 6.21
N GLN A 223 5.29 -2.38 6.72
CA GLN A 223 6.62 -2.60 7.29
C GLN A 223 6.54 -3.35 8.61
N ASP A 224 5.61 -2.96 9.47
CA ASP A 224 5.45 -3.55 10.80
C ASP A 224 4.34 -4.59 10.84
N GLU A 225 4.58 -5.65 11.60
CA GLU A 225 3.59 -6.66 11.98
C GLU A 225 2.83 -7.33 10.81
N PHE A 226 3.35 -7.26 9.59
CA PHE A 226 2.60 -7.77 8.43
C PHE A 226 2.35 -9.28 8.51
N LEU A 227 3.35 -10.06 8.92
CA LEU A 227 3.17 -11.49 9.14
C LEU A 227 2.14 -11.75 10.25
N LEU A 228 2.15 -10.95 11.32
CA LEU A 228 1.16 -11.04 12.39
C LEU A 228 -0.26 -10.81 11.86
N GLN A 229 -0.46 -9.75 11.07
CA GLN A 229 -1.75 -9.45 10.43
C GLN A 229 -2.23 -10.61 9.54
N VAL A 230 -1.32 -11.22 8.78
CA VAL A 230 -1.63 -12.40 7.96
C VAL A 230 -2.04 -13.59 8.83
N LEU A 231 -1.36 -13.85 9.95
CA LEU A 231 -1.72 -14.93 10.88
C LEU A 231 -3.08 -14.68 11.54
N GLU A 232 -3.42 -13.43 11.86
CA GLU A 232 -4.72 -13.05 12.40
C GLU A 232 -5.86 -13.35 11.43
N VAL A 233 -5.65 -13.16 10.11
CA VAL A 233 -6.62 -13.57 9.08
C VAL A 233 -6.90 -15.07 9.16
N PHE A 234 -5.85 -15.90 9.16
CA PHE A 234 -6.02 -17.36 9.28
C PHE A 234 -6.75 -17.74 10.57
N ASN A 235 -6.38 -17.13 11.70
CA ASN A 235 -6.99 -17.42 12.99
C ASN A 235 -8.48 -17.04 13.04
N ARG A 236 -8.85 -15.85 12.55
CA ARG A 236 -10.24 -15.36 12.49
C ARG A 236 -11.13 -16.24 11.61
N LEU A 237 -10.57 -16.78 10.54
CA LEU A 237 -11.28 -17.71 9.65
C LEU A 237 -11.25 -19.17 10.13
N ASN A 238 -10.78 -19.44 11.37
CA ASN A 238 -10.64 -20.79 11.93
C ASN A 238 -9.77 -21.73 11.09
N ILE A 239 -8.77 -21.18 10.40
CA ILE A 239 -7.81 -21.92 9.59
C ILE A 239 -6.55 -22.17 10.43
N GLY A 240 -6.26 -23.43 10.71
CA GLY A 240 -5.05 -23.87 11.39
C GLY A 240 -3.88 -23.97 10.42
N ILE A 241 -2.79 -23.29 10.73
CA ILE A 241 -1.52 -23.44 10.02
C ILE A 241 -0.80 -24.64 10.60
N ARG A 242 -0.49 -25.64 9.76
CA ARG A 242 0.32 -26.81 10.13
C ARG A 242 1.79 -26.54 9.93
N ARG A 243 2.10 -25.86 8.82
CA ARG A 243 3.45 -25.49 8.41
C ARG A 243 3.40 -24.17 7.66
N ALA A 244 4.41 -23.33 7.83
CA ALA A 244 4.59 -22.17 6.96
C ALA A 244 6.06 -21.88 6.71
N TYR A 245 6.32 -21.24 5.58
CA TYR A 245 7.62 -20.73 5.17
C TYR A 245 7.39 -19.34 4.59
N CYS A 246 7.84 -18.31 5.28
CA CYS A 246 7.62 -16.92 4.89
C CYS A 246 8.97 -16.25 4.73
N GLN A 247 9.19 -15.60 3.59
CA GLN A 247 10.41 -14.82 3.34
C GLN A 247 10.05 -13.37 3.06
N THR A 248 10.83 -12.46 3.63
CA THR A 248 10.82 -11.05 3.30
C THR A 248 12.11 -10.74 2.55
N ILE A 249 12.02 -10.59 1.23
CA ILE A 249 13.17 -10.33 0.35
C ILE A 249 13.13 -8.91 -0.17
N SER A 250 14.28 -8.33 -0.51
CA SER A 250 14.36 -7.12 -1.32
C SER A 250 14.59 -7.45 -2.79
N ASN A 251 13.96 -6.69 -3.70
CA ASN A 251 14.24 -6.74 -5.13
C ASN A 251 15.23 -5.66 -5.61
N GLY A 252 15.82 -4.90 -4.68
CA GLY A 252 16.67 -3.73 -4.96
C GLY A 252 15.92 -2.40 -5.08
N ILE A 253 14.59 -2.40 -4.96
CA ILE A 253 13.74 -1.20 -5.02
C ILE A 253 12.82 -1.13 -3.80
N HIS A 254 12.20 -2.25 -3.44
CA HIS A 254 11.32 -2.37 -2.29
C HIS A 254 11.24 -3.84 -1.81
N PRO A 255 10.77 -4.10 -0.57
CA PRO A 255 10.61 -5.46 -0.08
C PRO A 255 9.46 -6.21 -0.78
N TYR A 256 9.51 -7.53 -0.66
CA TYR A 256 8.50 -8.50 -1.06
C TYR A 256 8.32 -9.52 0.07
N PHE A 257 7.08 -9.73 0.50
CA PHE A 257 6.70 -10.85 1.32
C PHE A 257 6.27 -12.02 0.44
N LEU A 258 6.87 -13.20 0.65
CA LEU A 258 6.58 -14.45 -0.04
C LEU A 258 6.25 -15.52 0.99
N GLY A 259 4.96 -15.76 1.21
CA GLY A 259 4.45 -16.72 2.17
C GLY A 259 3.98 -18.01 1.50
N ALA A 260 4.33 -19.15 2.08
CA ALA A 260 3.78 -20.47 1.76
C ALA A 260 3.22 -21.11 3.02
N PHE A 261 1.91 -21.24 3.08
CA PHE A 261 1.17 -21.78 4.23
C PHE A 261 0.54 -23.12 3.86
N TYR A 262 0.71 -24.11 4.72
CA TYR A 262 0.05 -25.41 4.63
C TYR A 262 -0.95 -25.48 5.76
N VAL A 263 -2.22 -25.54 5.38
CA VAL A 263 -3.32 -25.22 6.27
C VAL A 263 -4.40 -26.29 6.26
N GLN A 264 -5.14 -26.35 7.35
CA GLN A 264 -6.32 -27.19 7.52
C GLN A 264 -7.40 -26.38 8.24
N ASN A 265 -8.66 -26.54 7.85
CA ASN A 265 -9.76 -25.93 8.57
C ASN A 265 -9.97 -26.64 9.91
N ARG A 266 -10.11 -25.88 11.02
CA ARG A 266 -10.28 -26.45 12.37
C ARG A 266 -11.65 -27.09 12.62
N GLN A 267 -12.65 -26.72 11.82
CA GLN A 267 -14.05 -27.16 11.91
C GLN A 267 -14.45 -28.12 10.76
N GLY A 268 -13.50 -28.48 9.89
CA GLY A 268 -13.75 -29.41 8.79
C GLY A 268 -14.45 -28.81 7.56
N GLU A 269 -14.54 -27.48 7.43
CA GLU A 269 -15.02 -26.86 6.18
C GLU A 269 -14.00 -27.03 5.03
N ASP A 270 -14.50 -27.21 3.81
CA ASP A 270 -13.66 -27.36 2.62
C ASP A 270 -12.89 -26.08 2.29
N LEU A 271 -11.56 -26.16 2.41
CA LEU A 271 -10.63 -25.13 1.96
C LEU A 271 -9.98 -25.56 0.64
N LEU A 272 -10.79 -25.66 -0.40
CA LEU A 272 -10.38 -26.02 -1.76
C LEU A 272 -10.54 -24.84 -2.72
N PRO A 273 -9.82 -24.83 -3.86
CA PRO A 273 -9.98 -23.78 -4.87
C PRO A 273 -11.46 -23.64 -5.28
N GLY A 274 -11.97 -22.40 -5.24
CA GLY A 274 -13.37 -22.11 -5.56
C GLY A 274 -14.37 -22.28 -4.40
N SER A 275 -13.95 -22.77 -3.23
CA SER A 275 -14.84 -22.83 -2.07
C SER A 275 -15.16 -21.44 -1.50
N VAL A 276 -16.28 -21.33 -0.77
CA VAL A 276 -16.70 -20.07 -0.12
C VAL A 276 -15.63 -19.57 0.86
N LEU A 277 -15.02 -20.49 1.61
CA LEU A 277 -13.95 -20.17 2.56
C LEU A 277 -12.68 -19.72 1.85
N ALA A 278 -12.29 -20.36 0.74
CA ALA A 278 -11.14 -19.94 -0.06
C ALA A 278 -11.33 -18.52 -0.64
N ALA A 279 -12.54 -18.20 -1.11
CA ALA A 279 -12.88 -16.86 -1.57
C ALA A 279 -12.83 -15.81 -0.44
N ARG A 280 -13.33 -16.15 0.77
CA ARG A 280 -13.22 -15.29 1.95
C ARG A 280 -11.77 -15.07 2.37
N LEU A 281 -10.97 -16.14 2.44
CA LEU A 281 -9.55 -16.07 2.76
C LEU A 281 -8.81 -15.15 1.78
N THR A 282 -9.04 -15.32 0.49
CA THR A 282 -8.40 -14.50 -0.55
C THR A 282 -8.71 -13.01 -0.35
N ARG A 283 -9.97 -12.66 -0.10
CA ARG A 283 -10.39 -11.27 0.14
C ARG A 283 -9.78 -10.69 1.41
N GLU A 284 -9.79 -11.43 2.51
CA GLU A 284 -9.20 -11.00 3.78
C GLU A 284 -7.68 -10.80 3.67
N LEU A 285 -6.97 -11.71 2.99
CA LEU A 285 -5.55 -11.56 2.71
C LEU A 285 -5.25 -10.34 1.85
N CYS A 286 -6.02 -10.10 0.79
CA CYS A 286 -5.85 -8.90 -0.06
C CYS A 286 -6.14 -7.61 0.74
N THR A 287 -7.10 -7.65 1.66
CA THR A 287 -7.50 -6.49 2.47
C THR A 287 -6.43 -6.03 3.45
N THR A 288 -5.46 -6.88 3.80
CA THR A 288 -4.27 -6.48 4.57
C THR A 288 -3.51 -5.31 3.94
N GLN A 289 -3.65 -5.11 2.63
CA GLN A 289 -3.04 -4.00 1.88
C GLN A 289 -3.79 -2.67 2.03
N ILE A 290 -5.03 -2.70 2.54
CA ILE A 290 -5.91 -1.53 2.65
C ILE A 290 -6.14 -1.16 4.11
N ILE A 291 -6.24 -2.14 5.02
CA ILE A 291 -6.49 -1.87 6.44
C ILE A 291 -5.20 -1.82 7.25
N ALA A 292 -5.03 -0.74 8.03
CA ALA A 292 -3.94 -0.58 8.97
C ALA A 292 -4.21 -1.33 10.29
N THR A 293 -3.20 -2.03 10.81
CA THR A 293 -3.29 -2.69 12.13
C THR A 293 -3.40 -1.71 13.28
N SER A 294 -2.90 -0.48 13.10
CA SER A 294 -2.99 0.63 14.05
C SER A 294 -4.38 1.30 14.12
N SER A 295 -5.29 1.00 13.19
CA SER A 295 -6.63 1.58 13.18
C SER A 295 -7.48 1.01 14.33
N ALA A 296 -8.19 1.88 15.06
CA ALA A 296 -9.13 1.47 16.11
C ALA A 296 -10.19 0.47 15.60
N VAL A 297 -10.67 0.67 14.37
CA VAL A 297 -11.61 -0.25 13.70
C VAL A 297 -11.00 -1.65 13.54
N TYR A 298 -9.70 -1.74 13.26
CA TYR A 298 -9.00 -3.03 13.19
C TYR A 298 -8.90 -3.67 14.58
N SER A 299 -8.33 -2.95 15.55
CA SER A 299 -8.08 -3.49 16.90
C SER A 299 -9.36 -3.86 17.63
N ASP A 300 -10.43 -3.07 17.53
CA ASP A 300 -11.64 -3.28 18.31
C ASP A 300 -12.72 -4.07 17.60
N PHE A 301 -12.81 -3.98 16.26
CA PHE A 301 -13.88 -4.67 15.53
C PHE A 301 -13.40 -5.89 14.76
N VAL A 302 -12.26 -5.79 14.06
CA VAL A 302 -11.77 -6.92 13.25
C VAL A 302 -11.19 -8.03 14.13
N THR A 303 -10.35 -7.70 15.11
CA THR A 303 -9.74 -8.73 15.98
C THR A 303 -10.78 -9.41 16.90
N ARG A 304 -11.84 -8.69 17.28
CA ARG A 304 -12.94 -9.20 18.11
C ARG A 304 -14.04 -9.90 17.33
N GLY A 305 -13.97 -9.92 16.00
CA GLY A 305 -14.93 -10.59 15.13
C GLY A 305 -16.27 -9.87 14.96
N LEU A 306 -16.34 -8.57 15.24
CA LEU A 306 -17.54 -7.75 15.03
C LEU A 306 -17.79 -7.46 13.53
N MET A 307 -16.73 -7.35 12.75
CA MET A 307 -16.81 -7.16 11.30
C MET A 307 -15.64 -7.81 10.55
N SER A 308 -15.81 -7.99 9.25
CA SER A 308 -14.75 -8.49 8.36
C SER A 308 -13.68 -7.42 8.13
N GLY A 309 -12.50 -7.81 7.65
CA GLY A 309 -11.47 -6.84 7.28
C GLY A 309 -11.94 -5.91 6.15
N GLU A 310 -12.72 -6.44 5.20
CA GLU A 310 -13.28 -5.67 4.08
C GLU A 310 -14.24 -4.58 4.57
N ASP A 311 -15.13 -4.92 5.50
CA ASP A 311 -16.11 -3.97 6.03
C ASP A 311 -15.42 -2.90 6.90
N ALA A 312 -14.40 -3.27 7.67
CA ALA A 312 -13.60 -2.32 8.42
C ALA A 312 -12.84 -1.34 7.51
N ALA A 313 -12.29 -1.81 6.39
CA ALA A 313 -11.66 -0.95 5.39
C ALA A 313 -12.68 0.03 4.78
N LEU A 314 -13.93 -0.41 4.57
CA LEU A 314 -15.01 0.45 4.09
C LEU A 314 -15.40 1.52 5.13
N VAL A 315 -15.46 1.18 6.41
CA VAL A 315 -15.73 2.14 7.49
C VAL A 315 -14.64 3.21 7.56
N ASN A 316 -13.37 2.83 7.42
CA ASN A 316 -12.27 3.81 7.35
C ASN A 316 -12.39 4.72 6.13
N ALA A 317 -12.82 4.18 4.97
CA ALA A 317 -13.10 5.00 3.79
C ALA A 317 -14.29 5.95 4.00
N PHE A 318 -15.37 5.49 4.65
CA PHE A 318 -16.50 6.34 5.02
C PHE A 318 -16.07 7.48 5.94
N SER A 319 -15.29 7.18 6.98
CA SER A 319 -14.76 8.18 7.89
C SER A 319 -13.88 9.21 7.17
N GLY A 320 -12.94 8.76 6.33
CA GLY A 320 -12.07 9.66 5.55
C GLY A 320 -12.86 10.56 4.59
N PHE A 321 -13.86 10.01 3.89
CA PHE A 321 -14.73 10.80 3.01
C PHE A 321 -15.57 11.83 3.79
N CYS A 322 -16.23 11.41 4.87
CA CYS A 322 -17.06 12.30 5.68
C CYS A 322 -16.23 13.42 6.30
N HIS A 323 -15.05 13.09 6.83
CA HIS A 323 -14.15 14.08 7.40
C HIS A 323 -13.76 15.13 6.34
N THR A 324 -13.18 14.69 5.23
CA THR A 324 -12.68 15.62 4.19
C THR A 324 -13.79 16.39 3.46
N SER A 325 -15.02 15.85 3.40
CA SER A 325 -16.18 16.52 2.79
C SER A 325 -16.86 17.54 3.72
N LEU A 326 -16.67 17.45 5.04
CA LEU A 326 -17.30 18.35 6.02
C LEU A 326 -16.29 19.33 6.63
N ALA A 327 -15.07 18.88 6.89
CA ALA A 327 -14.04 19.63 7.60
C ALA A 327 -13.43 20.78 6.77
N HIS A 328 -13.50 20.74 5.44
CA HIS A 328 -12.93 21.82 4.62
C HIS A 328 -13.63 23.16 4.83
N ASN A 329 -14.92 23.12 5.20
CA ASN A 329 -15.70 24.30 5.56
C ASN A 329 -15.77 24.51 7.07
N GLN A 330 -15.95 23.43 7.85
CA GLN A 330 -16.20 23.47 9.30
C GLN A 330 -15.19 22.58 10.09
N PRO A 331 -13.87 22.87 10.04
CA PRO A 331 -12.84 22.00 10.62
C PRO A 331 -12.96 21.85 12.14
N GLU A 332 -13.43 22.89 12.83
CA GLU A 332 -13.66 22.93 14.28
C GLU A 332 -14.77 21.96 14.74
N ARG A 333 -15.72 21.63 13.84
CA ARG A 333 -16.90 20.81 14.16
C ARG A 333 -16.75 19.36 13.69
N PHE A 334 -15.94 19.14 12.66
CA PHE A 334 -15.74 17.82 12.04
C PHE A 334 -14.26 17.43 12.06
N GLY A 335 -13.67 17.50 13.26
CA GLY A 335 -12.34 16.98 13.51
C GLY A 335 -12.25 15.49 13.13
N GLN A 336 -11.05 15.05 12.77
CA GLN A 336 -10.83 13.67 12.29
C GLN A 336 -11.29 12.64 13.34
N GLU A 337 -10.92 12.84 14.60
CA GLU A 337 -11.32 11.96 15.71
C GLU A 337 -12.83 11.98 15.96
N ASP A 338 -13.48 13.14 15.87
CA ASP A 338 -14.93 13.27 16.05
C ASP A 338 -15.69 12.46 14.99
N VAL A 339 -15.27 12.55 13.73
CA VAL A 339 -15.88 11.80 12.62
C VAL A 339 -15.60 10.30 12.75
N GLN A 340 -14.39 9.90 13.17
CA GLN A 340 -14.06 8.50 13.42
C GLN A 340 -14.88 7.91 14.57
N SER A 341 -14.99 8.63 15.69
CA SER A 341 -15.75 8.20 16.87
C SER A 341 -17.23 7.98 16.56
N ALA A 342 -17.82 8.72 15.62
CA ALA A 342 -19.20 8.49 15.18
C ALA A 342 -19.42 7.03 14.70
N PHE A 343 -18.49 6.47 13.93
CA PHE A 343 -18.60 5.08 13.47
C PHE A 343 -18.13 4.05 14.52
N HIS A 344 -17.22 4.44 15.39
CA HIS A 344 -16.64 3.56 16.41
C HIS A 344 -17.57 3.39 17.63
N ASP A 345 -18.20 4.45 18.10
CA ASP A 345 -19.08 4.40 19.27
C ASP A 345 -20.46 3.79 18.94
N HIS A 346 -20.84 3.80 17.66
CA HIS A 346 -22.13 3.32 17.15
C HIS A 346 -21.95 2.30 16.02
N PRO A 347 -21.38 1.11 16.29
CA PRO A 347 -21.14 0.09 15.28
C PRO A 347 -22.42 -0.37 14.56
N GLU A 348 -23.59 -0.23 15.18
CA GLU A 348 -24.90 -0.48 14.56
C GLU A 348 -25.17 0.41 13.35
N MET A 349 -24.79 1.71 13.43
CA MET A 349 -24.93 2.65 12.33
C MET A 349 -23.95 2.34 11.20
N ALA A 350 -22.71 1.99 11.56
CA ALA A 350 -21.71 1.55 10.60
C ALA A 350 -22.17 0.29 9.84
N GLN A 351 -22.70 -0.72 10.55
CA GLN A 351 -23.22 -1.94 9.95
C GLN A 351 -24.43 -1.69 9.03
N LEU A 352 -25.33 -0.77 9.39
CA LEU A 352 -26.45 -0.37 8.54
C LEU A 352 -25.96 0.25 7.21
N LEU A 353 -25.03 1.20 7.29
CA LEU A 353 -24.43 1.86 6.11
C LEU A 353 -23.62 0.86 5.25
N ILE A 354 -22.86 -0.04 5.87
CA ILE A 354 -22.16 -1.13 5.16
C ILE A 354 -23.16 -2.01 4.41
N ARG A 355 -24.26 -2.40 5.06
CA ARG A 355 -25.30 -3.24 4.45
C ARG A 355 -25.95 -2.56 3.27
N LEU A 356 -26.25 -1.25 3.39
CA LEU A 356 -26.79 -0.45 2.30
C LEU A 356 -25.82 -0.39 1.11
N PHE A 357 -24.55 -0.09 1.38
CA PHE A 357 -23.51 -0.05 0.35
C PHE A 357 -23.33 -1.41 -0.34
N ARG A 358 -23.18 -2.48 0.44
CA ARG A 358 -23.02 -3.84 -0.10
C ARG A 358 -24.21 -4.25 -0.94
N THR A 359 -25.43 -3.99 -0.48
CA THR A 359 -26.65 -4.27 -1.25
C THR A 359 -26.60 -3.56 -2.59
N ARG A 360 -26.21 -2.27 -2.63
CA ARG A 360 -26.14 -1.51 -3.88
C ARG A 360 -25.07 -2.02 -4.86
N PHE A 361 -23.91 -2.43 -4.38
CA PHE A 361 -22.75 -2.68 -5.24
C PHE A 361 -22.35 -4.16 -5.37
N ASN A 362 -23.00 -5.09 -4.66
CA ASN A 362 -22.70 -6.50 -4.81
C ASN A 362 -23.15 -7.02 -6.19
N PRO A 363 -22.22 -7.43 -7.07
CA PRO A 363 -22.58 -7.93 -8.40
C PRO A 363 -23.28 -9.29 -8.38
N ASP A 364 -23.17 -10.03 -7.25
CA ASP A 364 -23.71 -11.37 -7.10
C ASP A 364 -25.10 -11.39 -6.42
N LEU A 365 -25.70 -10.21 -6.16
CA LEU A 365 -27.00 -10.10 -5.48
C LEU A 365 -28.16 -10.00 -6.48
N ASP A 366 -29.07 -10.98 -6.44
CA ASP A 366 -30.34 -10.97 -7.19
C ASP A 366 -31.35 -9.98 -6.59
N ASP A 367 -32.30 -9.48 -7.39
CA ASP A 367 -33.34 -8.49 -7.00
C ASP A 367 -32.80 -7.24 -6.27
N ARG A 368 -31.54 -6.90 -6.56
CA ARG A 368 -30.75 -5.87 -5.90
C ARG A 368 -31.46 -4.54 -5.71
N GLU A 369 -32.09 -4.02 -6.77
CA GLU A 369 -32.70 -2.69 -6.78
C GLU A 369 -33.91 -2.61 -5.82
N ALA A 370 -34.70 -3.68 -5.71
CA ALA A 370 -35.83 -3.73 -4.78
C ALA A 370 -35.37 -3.80 -3.32
N ILE A 371 -34.38 -4.65 -3.03
CA ILE A 371 -33.78 -4.78 -1.69
C ILE A 371 -33.11 -3.47 -1.28
N TYR A 372 -32.34 -2.85 -2.20
CA TYR A 372 -31.69 -1.57 -1.98
C TYR A 372 -32.71 -0.47 -1.66
N SER A 373 -33.79 -0.38 -2.43
CA SER A 373 -34.82 0.65 -2.23
C SER A 373 -35.47 0.57 -0.85
N ALA A 374 -35.81 -0.64 -0.38
CA ALA A 374 -36.38 -0.84 0.95
C ALA A 374 -35.38 -0.48 2.06
N LEU A 375 -34.13 -0.95 1.94
CA LEU A 375 -33.07 -0.69 2.91
C LEU A 375 -32.66 0.79 2.94
N LEU A 376 -32.74 1.50 1.81
CA LEU A 376 -32.47 2.92 1.73
C LEU A 376 -33.48 3.73 2.56
N ILE A 377 -34.77 3.39 2.48
CA ILE A 377 -35.83 4.04 3.27
C ILE A 377 -35.57 3.81 4.77
N GLU A 378 -35.34 2.56 5.18
CA GLU A 378 -34.99 2.22 6.57
C GLU A 378 -33.76 3.02 7.06
N THR A 379 -32.74 3.12 6.21
CA THR A 379 -31.50 3.83 6.55
C THR A 379 -31.73 5.33 6.68
N LEU A 380 -32.50 5.95 5.78
CA LEU A 380 -32.88 7.37 5.85
C LEU A 380 -33.62 7.68 7.15
N GLU A 381 -34.64 6.89 7.48
CA GLU A 381 -35.43 7.08 8.71
C GLU A 381 -34.55 6.92 9.96
N THR A 382 -33.64 5.94 9.97
CA THR A 382 -32.72 5.70 11.08
C THR A 382 -31.72 6.84 11.26
N VAL A 383 -31.15 7.35 10.17
CA VAL A 383 -30.19 8.48 10.21
C VAL A 383 -30.86 9.75 10.69
N GLU A 384 -32.03 10.11 10.14
CA GLU A 384 -32.76 11.31 10.56
C GLU A 384 -33.27 11.20 12.02
N GLY A 385 -33.69 10.00 12.42
CA GLY A 385 -34.15 9.71 13.77
C GLY A 385 -33.04 9.55 14.83
N TYR A 386 -31.76 9.61 14.45
CA TYR A 386 -30.64 9.42 15.37
C TYR A 386 -30.67 10.46 16.51
N ASN A 387 -30.74 9.97 17.75
CA ASN A 387 -30.85 10.78 18.96
C ASN A 387 -30.40 9.97 20.20
N THR A 388 -29.35 10.43 20.88
CA THR A 388 -28.84 9.84 22.13
C THR A 388 -29.22 10.68 23.36
N GLY A 389 -29.90 11.81 23.16
CA GLY A 389 -30.22 12.79 24.20
C GLY A 389 -29.13 13.86 24.36
N HIS A 390 -28.01 13.75 23.64
CA HIS A 390 -26.90 14.70 23.64
C HIS A 390 -26.93 15.55 22.37
N ARG A 391 -27.87 16.51 22.31
CA ARG A 391 -28.19 17.30 21.11
C ARG A 391 -26.98 17.75 20.28
N TRP A 392 -25.96 18.32 20.91
CA TRP A 392 -24.75 18.80 20.21
C TRP A 392 -24.03 17.67 19.46
N LEU A 393 -23.79 16.53 20.13
CA LEU A 393 -23.15 15.35 19.53
C LEU A 393 -24.06 14.70 18.50
N ASP A 394 -25.36 14.65 18.77
CA ASP A 394 -26.35 14.08 17.86
C ASP A 394 -26.41 14.84 16.54
N ASP A 395 -26.34 16.18 16.57
CA ASP A 395 -26.37 17.01 15.37
C ASP A 395 -25.08 16.85 14.54
N ILE A 396 -23.91 16.65 15.18
CA ILE A 396 -22.66 16.33 14.47
C ILE A 396 -22.74 14.94 13.84
N ARG A 397 -23.13 13.92 14.62
CA ARG A 397 -23.20 12.53 14.15
C ARG A 397 -24.25 12.35 13.05
N ARG A 398 -25.41 13.01 13.15
CA ARG A 398 -26.42 13.02 12.07
C ARG A 398 -25.85 13.58 10.77
N ALA A 399 -25.08 14.68 10.83
CA ALA A 399 -24.42 15.24 9.65
C ALA A 399 -23.38 14.27 9.06
N VAL A 400 -22.58 13.60 9.91
CA VAL A 400 -21.62 12.57 9.48
C VAL A 400 -22.32 11.40 8.78
N TYR A 401 -23.39 10.85 9.37
CA TYR A 401 -24.12 9.73 8.76
C TYR A 401 -24.86 10.13 7.49
N ARG A 402 -25.42 11.34 7.44
CA ARG A 402 -26.03 11.88 6.21
C ARG A 402 -25.00 12.05 5.10
N CYS A 403 -23.81 12.56 5.42
CA CYS A 403 -22.70 12.64 4.45
C CYS A 403 -22.31 11.25 3.91
N CYS A 404 -22.20 10.25 4.79
CA CYS A 404 -21.91 8.87 4.39
C CYS A 404 -23.03 8.26 3.53
N LEU A 405 -24.28 8.54 3.88
CA LEU A 405 -25.43 8.11 3.09
C LEU A 405 -25.39 8.70 1.67
N LEU A 406 -25.05 9.99 1.54
CA LEU A 406 -24.86 10.64 0.25
C LEU A 406 -23.71 10.03 -0.55
N LEU A 407 -22.60 9.67 0.08
CA LEU A 407 -21.52 8.91 -0.59
C LEU A 407 -22.08 7.64 -1.22
N ILE A 408 -22.85 6.85 -0.47
CA ILE A 408 -23.41 5.58 -0.97
C ILE A 408 -24.41 5.81 -2.11
N MET A 409 -25.31 6.78 -1.95
CA MET A 409 -26.36 7.09 -2.92
C MET A 409 -25.82 7.63 -4.24
N HIS A 410 -24.77 8.45 -4.18
CA HIS A 410 -24.19 9.12 -5.34
C HIS A 410 -22.98 8.37 -5.92
N THR A 411 -22.53 7.27 -5.32
CA THR A 411 -21.51 6.42 -5.94
C THR A 411 -22.11 5.74 -7.19
N LEU A 412 -21.40 5.89 -8.30
CA LEU A 412 -21.74 5.34 -9.61
C LEU A 412 -20.83 4.19 -10.03
N LYS A 413 -19.57 4.19 -9.58
CA LYS A 413 -18.64 3.06 -9.73
C LYS A 413 -17.78 2.89 -8.48
N THR A 414 -17.48 1.65 -8.12
CA THR A 414 -16.51 1.34 -7.07
C THR A 414 -15.80 0.02 -7.33
N ASN A 415 -14.51 -0.07 -6.97
CA ASN A 415 -13.74 -1.30 -7.05
C ASN A 415 -13.85 -2.17 -5.78
N PHE A 416 -14.74 -1.84 -4.84
CA PHE A 416 -14.83 -2.55 -3.55
C PHE A 416 -14.93 -4.08 -3.68
N PHE A 417 -15.63 -4.61 -4.70
CA PHE A 417 -15.79 -6.05 -4.92
C PHE A 417 -14.70 -6.69 -5.80
N VAL A 418 -13.73 -5.90 -6.27
CA VAL A 418 -12.50 -6.40 -6.91
C VAL A 418 -11.66 -7.10 -5.83
N VAL A 419 -11.16 -8.30 -6.13
CA VAL A 419 -10.50 -9.15 -5.12
C VAL A 419 -9.07 -8.67 -4.87
N GLU A 420 -8.22 -8.63 -5.90
CA GLU A 420 -6.79 -8.27 -5.81
C GLU A 420 -6.57 -6.75 -5.83
N LYS A 421 -7.37 -6.00 -5.06
CA LYS A 421 -7.29 -4.54 -4.93
C LYS A 421 -6.30 -4.11 -3.84
N GLN A 422 -5.63 -2.98 -4.04
CA GLN A 422 -4.66 -2.40 -3.10
C GLN A 422 -5.10 -1.03 -2.53
N ALA A 423 -6.17 -0.47 -3.08
CA ALA A 423 -6.82 0.75 -2.63
C ALA A 423 -8.30 0.70 -3.05
N LEU A 424 -9.12 1.56 -2.48
CA LEU A 424 -10.53 1.73 -2.81
C LEU A 424 -10.72 2.98 -3.67
N ALA A 425 -11.64 2.90 -4.62
CA ALA A 425 -12.08 4.02 -5.45
C ALA A 425 -13.60 4.11 -5.47
N PHE A 426 -14.11 5.34 -5.45
CA PHE A 426 -15.53 5.67 -5.49
C PHE A 426 -15.74 6.84 -6.45
N ARG A 427 -16.29 6.57 -7.64
CA ARG A 427 -16.64 7.60 -8.63
C ARG A 427 -18.06 8.08 -8.34
N LEU A 428 -18.19 9.35 -8.00
CA LEU A 428 -19.42 9.97 -7.51
C LEU A 428 -20.10 10.81 -8.59
N ASP A 429 -21.43 10.85 -8.55
CA ASP A 429 -22.22 11.91 -9.18
C ASP A 429 -22.02 13.22 -8.38
N PRO A 430 -21.47 14.30 -8.98
CA PRO A 430 -21.31 15.59 -8.32
C PRO A 430 -22.58 16.21 -7.74
N ALA A 431 -23.76 15.70 -8.09
CA ALA A 431 -25.03 16.12 -7.50
C ALA A 431 -25.06 16.03 -5.96
N TYR A 432 -24.26 15.14 -5.36
CA TYR A 432 -24.16 15.03 -3.89
C TYR A 432 -23.76 16.36 -3.20
N LEU A 433 -23.02 17.22 -3.89
CA LEU A 433 -22.60 18.53 -3.36
C LEU A 433 -23.78 19.50 -3.20
N ARG A 434 -24.85 19.33 -3.97
CA ARG A 434 -26.10 20.10 -3.75
C ARG A 434 -26.88 19.53 -2.57
N ASP A 435 -26.92 18.20 -2.45
CA ASP A 435 -27.72 17.50 -1.45
C ASP A 435 -27.12 17.56 -0.03
N ILE A 436 -25.79 17.69 0.07
CA ILE A 436 -25.09 17.86 1.35
C ILE A 436 -25.44 19.20 2.00
N GLY A 437 -25.66 20.24 1.19
CA GLY A 437 -26.16 21.54 1.62
C GLY A 437 -25.14 22.68 1.48
N HIS A 438 -25.65 23.88 1.20
CA HIS A 438 -24.84 25.09 0.97
C HIS A 438 -23.94 25.46 2.16
N GLU A 439 -24.32 25.10 3.39
CA GLU A 439 -23.49 25.32 4.57
C GLU A 439 -22.14 24.60 4.51
N PHE A 440 -22.04 23.50 3.74
CA PHE A 440 -20.80 22.73 3.57
C PHE A 440 -20.03 23.08 2.30
N THR A 441 -20.66 23.75 1.33
CA THR A 441 -20.04 24.03 0.00
C THR A 441 -19.79 25.51 -0.27
N SER A 442 -20.11 26.39 0.68
CA SER A 442 -20.05 27.85 0.50
C SER A 442 -18.63 28.42 0.26
N ASP A 443 -17.59 27.65 0.57
CA ASP A 443 -16.17 27.96 0.38
C ASP A 443 -15.58 27.37 -0.92
N LEU A 444 -16.41 26.69 -1.72
CA LEU A 444 -16.05 26.08 -3.01
C LEU A 444 -16.50 26.97 -4.20
N PRO A 445 -15.86 26.87 -5.37
CA PRO A 445 -16.36 27.51 -6.59
C PRO A 445 -17.78 27.06 -6.95
N GLU A 446 -18.62 28.00 -7.41
CA GLU A 446 -20.04 27.75 -7.73
C GLU A 446 -20.25 26.76 -8.89
N THR A 447 -19.30 26.68 -9.81
CA THR A 447 -19.38 25.73 -10.94
C THR A 447 -19.20 24.33 -10.40
N LEU A 448 -20.18 23.46 -10.61
CA LEU A 448 -20.10 22.06 -10.23
C LEU A 448 -19.16 21.29 -11.17
N PRO A 449 -18.35 20.35 -10.65
CA PRO A 449 -17.50 19.53 -11.49
C PRO A 449 -18.36 18.55 -12.28
N PHE A 450 -17.77 17.99 -13.33
CA PHE A 450 -18.35 16.88 -14.10
C PHE A 450 -18.20 15.55 -13.36
N ARG A 451 -17.08 15.39 -12.63
CA ARG A 451 -16.73 14.15 -11.95
C ARG A 451 -15.98 14.43 -10.65
N VAL A 452 -16.36 13.70 -9.61
CA VAL A 452 -15.59 13.55 -8.37
C VAL A 452 -15.26 12.07 -8.18
N THR A 453 -14.02 11.75 -7.84
CA THR A 453 -13.62 10.38 -7.51
C THR A 453 -12.81 10.39 -6.23
N PHE A 454 -13.32 9.75 -5.19
CA PHE A 454 -12.65 9.57 -3.93
C PHE A 454 -11.82 8.29 -3.93
N PHE A 455 -10.62 8.37 -3.36
CA PHE A 455 -9.69 7.26 -3.24
C PHE A 455 -9.28 7.07 -1.78
N PHE A 456 -9.19 5.81 -1.36
CA PHE A 456 -8.77 5.45 0.00
C PHE A 456 -7.73 4.33 -0.02
N SER A 457 -6.68 4.47 0.79
CA SER A 457 -5.60 3.51 0.97
C SER A 457 -5.23 3.42 2.45
N ARG A 458 -4.45 2.39 2.82
CA ARG A 458 -3.94 2.19 4.18
C ARG A 458 -3.20 3.41 4.73
N ALA A 459 -2.45 4.10 3.87
CA ALA A 459 -1.52 5.17 4.25
C ALA A 459 -2.01 6.57 3.84
N GLY A 460 -3.25 6.71 3.35
CA GLY A 460 -3.71 7.99 2.85
C GLY A 460 -4.95 7.91 1.98
N TYR A 461 -5.47 9.06 1.61
CA TYR A 461 -6.68 9.19 0.80
C TYR A 461 -6.67 10.49 0.01
N GLY A 462 -7.63 10.65 -0.91
CA GLY A 462 -7.78 11.90 -1.64
C GLY A 462 -8.73 11.81 -2.82
N TYR A 463 -8.62 12.79 -3.71
CA TYR A 463 -9.64 13.02 -4.73
C TYR A 463 -9.03 13.25 -6.10
N HIS A 464 -9.73 12.78 -7.12
CA HIS A 464 -9.68 13.34 -8.45
C HIS A 464 -10.96 14.15 -8.70
N VAL A 465 -10.83 15.41 -9.12
CA VAL A 465 -11.96 16.26 -9.56
C VAL A 465 -11.72 16.69 -11.00
N GLY A 466 -12.73 16.57 -11.86
CA GLY A 466 -12.67 16.98 -13.27
C GLY A 466 -13.91 17.77 -13.70
N PHE A 467 -13.71 18.79 -14.52
CA PHE A 467 -14.77 19.72 -14.98
C PHE A 467 -15.27 19.46 -16.40
N SER A 468 -14.83 18.38 -17.05
CA SER A 468 -15.35 17.93 -18.34
C SER A 468 -15.29 16.41 -18.41
N ASP A 469 -16.01 15.86 -19.38
CA ASP A 469 -15.94 14.47 -19.82
C ASP A 469 -14.51 14.01 -20.12
N ILE A 470 -13.81 14.74 -21.00
CA ILE A 470 -12.38 14.63 -21.27
C ILE A 470 -11.66 15.65 -20.39
N ALA A 471 -10.88 15.18 -19.41
CA ALA A 471 -10.26 16.08 -18.44
C ALA A 471 -8.76 15.84 -18.31
N ARG A 472 -8.00 16.94 -18.13
CA ARG A 472 -6.55 16.95 -17.97
C ARG A 472 -6.10 17.71 -16.73
N GLY A 473 -5.21 17.11 -15.95
CA GLY A 473 -4.83 17.64 -14.64
C GLY A 473 -3.60 17.03 -13.98
N GLY A 474 -2.93 17.79 -13.11
CA GLY A 474 -1.78 17.30 -12.33
C GLY A 474 -2.18 16.36 -11.19
N TRP A 475 -1.35 15.37 -10.88
CA TRP A 475 -1.40 14.51 -9.70
C TRP A 475 -0.38 15.00 -8.67
N ARG A 476 -0.89 15.56 -7.57
CA ARG A 476 -0.13 15.99 -6.39
C ARG A 476 -0.24 14.98 -5.25
N THR A 477 0.83 14.79 -4.49
CA THR A 477 0.76 14.08 -3.20
C THR A 477 1.35 14.95 -2.11
N VAL A 478 0.53 15.32 -1.11
CA VAL A 478 0.96 16.06 0.08
C VAL A 478 1.45 15.05 1.11
N ILE A 479 2.73 15.15 1.50
CA ILE A 479 3.34 14.24 2.48
C ILE A 479 3.24 14.89 3.85
N ALA A 480 2.40 14.32 4.72
CA ALA A 480 2.28 14.75 6.11
C ALA A 480 3.29 14.00 6.98
N ARG A 481 4.24 14.74 7.56
CA ARG A 481 5.36 14.15 8.33
C ARG A 481 5.13 14.16 9.83
N ASN A 482 4.02 14.74 10.27
CA ASN A 482 3.55 14.70 11.65
C ASN A 482 2.01 14.74 11.66
N ALA A 483 1.41 14.54 12.84
CA ALA A 483 -0.05 14.46 12.99
C ALA A 483 -0.75 15.80 12.69
N ASP A 484 -0.13 16.94 13.00
CA ASP A 484 -0.68 18.27 12.74
C ASP A 484 -0.71 18.57 11.23
N ASP A 485 0.35 18.20 10.51
CA ASP A 485 0.42 18.27 9.05
C ASP A 485 -0.70 17.44 8.43
N PHE A 486 -0.90 16.21 8.93
CA PHE A 486 -1.91 15.29 8.39
C PHE A 486 -3.31 15.84 8.61
N THR A 487 -3.59 16.33 9.82
CA THR A 487 -4.88 16.95 10.16
C THR A 487 -5.13 18.18 9.30
N THR A 488 -4.14 19.06 9.15
CA THR A 488 -4.27 20.30 8.36
C THR A 488 -4.48 20.02 6.87
N ALA A 489 -3.69 19.09 6.31
CA ALA A 489 -3.81 18.68 4.92
C ALA A 489 -5.15 17.99 4.67
N SER A 490 -5.58 17.08 5.55
CA SER A 490 -6.85 16.37 5.42
C SER A 490 -8.06 17.31 5.53
N ASN A 491 -8.04 18.26 6.47
CA ASN A 491 -9.07 19.27 6.61
C ASN A 491 -9.29 20.03 5.31
N THR A 492 -8.23 20.43 4.61
CA THR A 492 -8.31 21.28 3.42
C THR A 492 -8.35 20.52 2.09
N LEU A 493 -8.19 19.19 2.12
CA LEU A 493 -7.94 18.35 0.96
C LEU A 493 -8.99 18.50 -0.15
N PHE A 494 -10.28 18.38 0.19
CA PHE A 494 -11.34 18.42 -0.81
C PHE A 494 -11.41 19.79 -1.50
N ARG A 495 -11.34 20.87 -0.71
CA ARG A 495 -11.31 22.24 -1.22
C ARG A 495 -10.09 22.50 -2.09
N GLU A 496 -8.90 22.05 -1.68
CA GLU A 496 -7.68 22.21 -2.48
C GLU A 496 -7.84 21.55 -3.86
N VAL A 497 -8.24 20.28 -3.91
CA VAL A 497 -8.42 19.55 -5.18
C VAL A 497 -9.42 20.28 -6.07
N TYR A 498 -10.56 20.69 -5.50
CA TYR A 498 -11.63 21.36 -6.24
C TYR A 498 -11.15 22.67 -6.84
N VAL A 499 -10.54 23.54 -6.04
CA VAL A 499 -10.06 24.86 -6.48
C VAL A 499 -8.96 24.73 -7.54
N LEU A 500 -8.03 23.78 -7.36
CA LEU A 500 -6.98 23.51 -8.34
C LEU A 500 -7.56 22.97 -9.66
N ALA A 501 -8.52 22.04 -9.60
CA ALA A 501 -9.18 21.51 -10.79
C ALA A 501 -9.97 22.60 -11.54
N HIS A 502 -10.68 23.47 -10.82
CA HIS A 502 -11.42 24.59 -11.38
C HIS A 502 -10.48 25.60 -12.06
N THR A 503 -9.37 25.94 -11.39
CA THR A 503 -8.35 26.83 -11.96
C THR A 503 -7.72 26.22 -13.22
N GLN A 504 -7.46 24.91 -13.20
CA GLN A 504 -6.98 24.19 -14.38
C GLN A 504 -8.02 24.21 -15.51
N HIS A 505 -9.31 24.21 -15.20
CA HIS A 505 -10.37 24.28 -16.20
C HIS A 505 -10.40 25.64 -16.89
N LEU A 506 -10.28 26.73 -16.14
CA LEU A 506 -10.15 28.08 -16.69
C LEU A 506 -8.90 28.24 -17.57
N LYS A 507 -7.81 27.55 -17.20
CA LYS A 507 -6.56 27.52 -17.98
C LYS A 507 -6.70 26.74 -19.29
N ASN A 508 -7.48 25.66 -19.30
CA ASN A 508 -7.64 24.80 -20.48
C ASN A 508 -8.68 25.32 -21.50
N LYS A 509 -9.20 26.54 -21.35
CA LYS A 509 -10.27 27.11 -22.19
C LYS A 509 -10.01 27.08 -23.72
N ASP A 510 -8.76 26.95 -24.14
CA ASP A 510 -8.34 26.99 -25.55
C ASP A 510 -7.89 25.60 -26.09
N ILE A 511 -8.06 24.52 -25.32
CA ILE A 511 -7.79 23.13 -25.72
C ILE A 511 -9.05 22.26 -25.56
N TYR A 512 -9.04 21.02 -26.07
CA TYR A 512 -10.23 20.18 -26.09
C TYR A 512 -10.54 19.55 -24.72
N GLU A 513 -9.55 19.45 -23.84
CA GLU A 513 -9.65 18.87 -22.51
C GLU A 513 -10.11 19.91 -21.48
N GLY A 514 -11.14 19.60 -20.68
CA GLY A 514 -11.43 20.37 -19.48
C GLY A 514 -10.34 20.20 -18.41
N GLY A 515 -10.35 21.05 -17.39
CA GLY A 515 -9.42 20.92 -16.26
C GLY A 515 -9.79 19.82 -15.27
N SER A 516 -8.77 19.16 -14.75
CA SER A 516 -8.87 18.29 -13.58
C SER A 516 -7.70 18.47 -12.61
N LYS A 517 -7.80 17.82 -11.46
CA LYS A 517 -6.70 17.65 -10.51
C LYS A 517 -6.90 16.35 -9.76
N LEU A 518 -5.79 15.67 -9.45
CA LEU A 518 -5.74 14.60 -8.45
C LEU A 518 -4.84 15.05 -7.30
N VAL A 519 -5.33 15.04 -6.06
CA VAL A 519 -4.50 15.29 -4.87
C VAL A 519 -4.73 14.18 -3.86
N LEU A 520 -3.63 13.66 -3.30
CA LEU A 520 -3.63 12.71 -2.21
C LEU A 520 -2.94 13.32 -0.99
N VAL A 521 -3.40 12.98 0.20
CA VAL A 521 -2.62 13.11 1.44
C VAL A 521 -1.98 11.76 1.76
N LEU A 522 -0.69 11.78 2.09
CA LEU A 522 0.07 10.63 2.58
C LEU A 522 0.35 10.84 4.06
N ASP A 523 -0.06 9.88 4.89
CA ASP A 523 0.35 9.80 6.29
C ASP A 523 1.73 9.14 6.40
N ALA A 524 2.72 9.95 6.76
CA ALA A 524 4.08 9.56 7.08
C ALA A 524 4.46 10.02 8.51
N SER A 525 3.46 10.27 9.36
CA SER A 525 3.66 10.83 10.71
C SER A 525 4.32 9.87 11.70
N ASP A 526 4.24 8.57 11.43
CA ASP A 526 4.85 7.47 12.18
C ASP A 526 6.26 7.09 11.69
N LEU A 527 6.80 7.80 10.68
CA LEU A 527 8.15 7.52 10.17
C LEU A 527 9.21 8.39 10.87
N ASP A 528 10.29 7.75 11.36
CA ASP A 528 11.35 8.44 12.10
C ASP A 528 12.18 9.43 11.26
N GLN A 529 12.31 9.18 9.95
CA GLN A 529 13.21 9.94 9.06
C GLN A 529 12.46 10.58 7.89
N PRO A 530 12.22 11.90 7.95
CA PRO A 530 11.71 12.68 6.82
C PRO A 530 12.57 12.51 5.56
N GLY A 531 11.93 12.26 4.42
CA GLY A 531 12.61 12.11 3.12
C GLY A 531 13.45 10.83 3.00
N GLY A 532 13.35 9.89 3.94
CA GLY A 532 14.07 8.62 3.89
C GLY A 532 13.52 7.60 2.89
N GLU A 533 14.17 6.44 2.83
CA GLU A 533 13.79 5.33 1.94
C GLU A 533 12.37 4.82 2.25
N LEU A 534 12.00 4.74 3.53
CA LEU A 534 10.65 4.31 3.97
C LEU A 534 9.56 5.28 3.50
N GLU A 535 9.78 6.60 3.57
CA GLU A 535 8.86 7.63 3.07
C GLU A 535 8.64 7.43 1.56
N THR A 536 9.72 7.23 0.81
CA THR A 536 9.66 6.98 -0.64
C THR A 536 8.91 5.68 -0.97
N MET A 537 9.18 4.59 -0.24
CA MET A 537 8.48 3.32 -0.42
C MET A 537 6.98 3.48 -0.14
N ARG A 538 6.61 4.21 0.92
CA ARG A 538 5.21 4.44 1.27
C ARG A 538 4.49 5.32 0.25
N LEU A 539 5.14 6.39 -0.21
CA LEU A 539 4.67 7.24 -1.30
C LEU A 539 4.38 6.42 -2.57
N TYR A 540 5.33 5.57 -2.97
CA TYR A 540 5.14 4.71 -4.14
C TYR A 540 4.04 3.67 -3.94
N LYS A 541 3.90 3.10 -2.72
CA LYS A 541 2.79 2.19 -2.41
C LYS A 541 1.45 2.88 -2.58
N LEU A 542 1.30 4.09 -2.04
CA LEU A 542 0.08 4.88 -2.14
C LEU A 542 -0.24 5.19 -3.61
N GLN A 543 0.70 5.78 -4.35
CA GLN A 543 0.50 6.16 -5.75
C GLN A 543 0.19 4.95 -6.65
N TYR A 544 0.91 3.85 -6.46
CA TYR A 544 0.69 2.61 -7.21
C TYR A 544 -0.67 1.97 -6.88
N GLY A 545 -1.06 1.98 -5.61
CA GLY A 545 -2.37 1.51 -5.16
C GLY A 545 -3.51 2.33 -5.78
N ILE A 546 -3.42 3.66 -5.71
CA ILE A 546 -4.41 4.57 -6.32
C ILE A 546 -4.47 4.40 -7.84
N ALA A 547 -3.33 4.25 -8.52
CA ALA A 547 -3.31 4.02 -9.96
C ALA A 547 -4.02 2.71 -10.35
N ASN A 548 -3.88 1.64 -9.56
CA ASN A 548 -4.62 0.39 -9.78
C ASN A 548 -6.12 0.56 -9.49
N ALA A 549 -6.50 1.20 -8.38
CA ALA A 549 -7.90 1.42 -8.04
C ALA A 549 -8.60 2.33 -9.06
N PHE A 550 -7.90 3.33 -9.60
CA PHE A 550 -8.35 4.13 -10.73
C PHE A 550 -8.63 3.23 -11.94
N LEU A 551 -7.66 2.39 -12.34
CA LEU A 551 -7.79 1.51 -13.49
C LEU A 551 -8.79 0.36 -13.28
N ASP A 552 -9.21 0.07 -12.04
CA ASP A 552 -10.29 -0.88 -11.77
C ASP A 552 -11.65 -0.35 -12.26
N ILE A 553 -11.88 0.96 -12.20
CA ILE A 553 -13.18 1.58 -12.50
C ILE A 553 -13.22 2.41 -13.80
N PHE A 554 -12.05 2.77 -14.36
CA PHE A 554 -11.96 3.56 -15.60
C PHE A 554 -11.52 2.76 -16.82
N VAL A 555 -11.12 1.49 -16.67
CA VAL A 555 -10.94 0.60 -17.82
C VAL A 555 -12.30 0.04 -18.21
N THR A 556 -12.79 0.46 -19.36
CA THR A 556 -14.11 0.12 -19.89
C THR A 556 -14.03 -0.66 -21.21
N GLU A 557 -15.08 -1.39 -21.53
CA GLU A 557 -15.33 -1.97 -22.85
C GLU A 557 -16.75 -1.57 -23.29
N ALA A 558 -16.86 -0.80 -24.37
CA ALA A 558 -18.13 -0.24 -24.86
C ALA A 558 -18.91 0.55 -23.79
N GLY A 559 -18.23 1.45 -23.07
CA GLY A 559 -18.82 2.29 -22.03
C GLY A 559 -19.00 1.62 -20.67
N GLN A 560 -18.87 0.30 -20.56
CA GLN A 560 -19.07 -0.41 -19.29
C GLN A 560 -17.74 -0.83 -18.65
N ALA A 561 -17.63 -0.75 -17.33
CA ALA A 561 -16.46 -1.25 -16.61
C ALA A 561 -16.08 -2.68 -17.03
N LYS A 562 -14.83 -2.88 -17.46
CA LYS A 562 -14.32 -4.17 -17.95
C LYS A 562 -14.31 -5.25 -16.88
N ASN A 563 -14.08 -4.87 -15.62
CA ASN A 563 -14.10 -5.80 -14.51
C ASN A 563 -15.54 -6.07 -14.06
N LYS A 564 -16.01 -7.31 -14.24
CA LYS A 564 -17.37 -7.74 -13.88
C LYS A 564 -17.71 -7.60 -12.39
N ARG A 565 -16.71 -7.38 -11.53
CA ARG A 565 -16.93 -7.11 -10.11
C ARG A 565 -17.27 -5.64 -9.83
N VAL A 566 -17.20 -4.76 -10.83
CA VAL A 566 -17.60 -3.35 -10.72
C VAL A 566 -19.01 -3.21 -11.27
N VAL A 567 -19.94 -2.80 -10.42
CA VAL A 567 -21.27 -2.36 -10.86
C VAL A 567 -21.12 -0.93 -11.38
N ASP A 568 -21.47 -0.72 -12.64
CA ASP A 568 -21.32 0.55 -13.35
C ASP A 568 -22.68 1.19 -13.63
N TYR A 569 -23.00 2.23 -12.87
CA TYR A 569 -24.21 3.03 -13.05
C TYR A 569 -24.01 4.23 -13.99
N TYR A 570 -22.76 4.52 -14.39
CA TYR A 570 -22.46 5.61 -15.30
C TYR A 570 -22.55 5.16 -16.78
N ALA A 571 -22.01 3.97 -17.07
CA ALA A 571 -22.15 3.29 -18.36
C ALA A 571 -21.67 4.10 -19.59
N ASP A 572 -20.59 4.87 -19.43
CA ASP A 572 -19.90 5.55 -20.54
C ASP A 572 -18.37 5.61 -20.30
N ASP A 573 -17.62 5.86 -21.37
CA ASP A 573 -16.16 5.98 -21.35
C ASP A 573 -15.74 7.34 -20.75
N GLU A 574 -14.66 7.34 -19.96
CA GLU A 574 -14.17 8.54 -19.27
C GLU A 574 -12.66 8.72 -19.48
N PRO A 575 -12.24 9.43 -20.54
CA PRO A 575 -10.83 9.71 -20.79
C PRO A 575 -10.30 10.78 -19.82
N ILE A 576 -9.25 10.43 -19.09
CA ILE A 576 -8.62 11.27 -18.07
C ILE A 576 -7.12 11.27 -18.31
N GLU A 577 -6.59 12.46 -18.53
CA GLU A 577 -5.16 12.70 -18.69
C GLU A 577 -4.58 13.26 -17.39
N LEU A 578 -3.66 12.51 -16.79
CA LEU A 578 -2.92 12.91 -15.62
C LEU A 578 -1.59 13.55 -16.04
N GLY A 579 -1.06 14.42 -15.19
CA GLY A 579 0.29 14.96 -15.32
C GLY A 579 1.00 14.97 -13.98
N PRO A 580 2.34 15.08 -13.96
CA PRO A 580 3.05 15.19 -12.71
C PRO A 580 2.78 16.52 -12.03
N ASP A 581 2.73 16.48 -10.71
CA ASP A 581 2.79 17.64 -9.81
C ASP A 581 3.73 17.27 -8.64
N GLU A 582 3.67 17.99 -7.53
CA GLU A 582 4.50 17.76 -6.35
C GLU A 582 4.50 16.27 -5.91
N ASN A 583 5.72 15.76 -5.64
CA ASN A 583 6.00 14.40 -5.22
C ASN A 583 5.65 13.30 -6.25
N MET A 584 5.63 13.63 -7.54
CA MET A 584 5.52 12.66 -8.65
C MET A 584 6.86 12.39 -9.33
N HIS A 585 7.51 11.29 -8.98
CA HIS A 585 8.82 10.91 -9.52
C HIS A 585 8.72 10.25 -10.91
N ASP A 586 9.73 10.46 -11.77
CA ASP A 586 9.79 9.90 -13.14
C ASP A 586 9.58 8.38 -13.19
N ALA A 587 10.11 7.64 -12.23
CA ALA A 587 9.93 6.20 -12.15
C ALA A 587 8.44 5.81 -11.97
N MET A 588 7.69 6.60 -11.21
CA MET A 588 6.24 6.40 -11.03
C MET A 588 5.46 6.82 -12.28
N ILE A 589 5.84 7.92 -12.94
CA ILE A 589 5.26 8.36 -14.23
C ILE A 589 5.31 7.22 -15.26
N GLU A 590 6.48 6.62 -15.43
CA GLU A 590 6.69 5.49 -16.34
C GLU A 590 5.91 4.23 -15.90
N THR A 591 5.79 4.03 -14.59
CA THR A 591 5.04 2.89 -14.03
C THR A 591 3.55 3.02 -14.30
N ILE A 592 2.95 4.20 -14.08
CA ILE A 592 1.53 4.48 -14.34
C ILE A 592 1.23 4.31 -15.84
N ALA A 593 2.08 4.85 -16.71
CA ALA A 593 1.91 4.72 -18.16
C ALA A 593 1.95 3.25 -18.63
N ARG A 594 2.90 2.47 -18.12
CA ARG A 594 3.01 1.03 -18.43
C ARG A 594 1.83 0.24 -17.88
N LEU A 595 1.38 0.54 -16.66
CA LEU A 595 0.23 -0.10 -16.03
C LEU A 595 -1.04 0.13 -16.84
N SER A 596 -1.27 1.37 -17.26
CA SER A 596 -2.40 1.77 -18.11
C SER A 596 -2.43 1.00 -19.43
N SER A 597 -1.30 0.95 -20.15
CA SER A 597 -1.19 0.18 -21.40
C SER A 597 -1.43 -1.32 -21.17
N LYS A 598 -0.84 -1.89 -20.10
CA LYS A 598 -1.02 -3.31 -19.75
C LYS A 598 -2.47 -3.66 -19.42
N ARG A 599 -3.18 -2.76 -18.72
CA ARG A 599 -4.58 -2.96 -18.32
C ARG A 599 -5.58 -2.62 -19.43
N GLY A 600 -5.12 -1.99 -20.51
CA GLY A 600 -5.95 -1.65 -21.66
C GLY A 600 -6.83 -0.42 -21.45
N TYR A 601 -6.36 0.56 -20.68
CA TYR A 601 -7.06 1.85 -20.59
C TYR A 601 -7.06 2.56 -21.94
N MET A 602 -8.15 3.26 -22.26
CA MET A 602 -8.40 3.80 -23.60
C MET A 602 -7.30 4.73 -24.13
N LEU A 603 -6.67 5.51 -23.25
CA LEU A 603 -5.57 6.41 -23.62
C LEU A 603 -4.20 5.70 -23.71
N GLY A 604 -4.11 4.43 -23.31
CA GLY A 604 -2.86 3.68 -23.23
C GLY A 604 -1.81 4.43 -22.42
N ILE A 605 -0.62 4.65 -22.97
CA ILE A 605 0.42 5.45 -22.31
C ILE A 605 0.05 6.94 -22.17
N GLY A 606 -0.98 7.41 -22.88
CA GLY A 606 -1.51 8.78 -22.83
C GLY A 606 -2.15 9.15 -21.51
N ILE A 607 -2.46 8.19 -20.63
CA ILE A 607 -2.98 8.45 -19.28
C ILE A 607 -2.12 9.45 -18.48
N MET A 608 -0.81 9.50 -18.73
CA MET A 608 0.14 10.28 -17.94
C MET A 608 1.06 11.05 -18.88
N SER A 609 1.14 12.37 -18.71
CA SER A 609 2.11 13.23 -19.43
C SER A 609 3.52 13.17 -18.81
N SER A 610 4.49 13.82 -19.43
CA SER A 610 5.90 13.89 -18.98
C SER A 610 6.70 12.58 -18.92
N LYS A 611 6.24 11.54 -19.63
CA LYS A 611 7.03 10.33 -19.88
C LYS A 611 8.31 10.63 -20.66
N ARG A 612 9.25 9.69 -20.66
CA ARG A 612 10.47 9.71 -21.51
C ARG A 612 10.14 9.76 -23.00
N ILE A 613 9.03 9.15 -23.41
CA ILE A 613 8.51 9.27 -24.78
C ILE A 613 7.44 10.36 -24.80
N GLY A 614 7.68 11.41 -25.57
CA GLY A 614 6.81 12.58 -25.68
C GLY A 614 7.54 13.86 -25.25
N ILE A 615 6.78 14.87 -24.82
CA ILE A 615 7.31 16.13 -24.31
C ILE A 615 7.33 16.07 -22.78
N ASN A 616 8.52 15.99 -22.19
CA ASN A 616 8.67 16.12 -20.75
C ASN A 616 8.54 17.59 -20.33
N HIS A 617 7.60 17.89 -19.44
CA HIS A 617 7.29 19.27 -19.09
C HIS A 617 8.46 19.99 -18.38
N LYS A 618 9.25 19.25 -17.60
CA LYS A 618 10.41 19.76 -16.86
C LYS A 618 11.62 19.94 -17.77
N GLU A 619 11.94 18.93 -18.57
CA GLU A 619 13.07 18.94 -19.51
C GLU A 619 12.95 20.05 -20.56
N TYR A 620 11.74 20.26 -21.08
CA TYR A 620 11.48 21.27 -22.13
C TYR A 620 11.03 22.62 -21.57
N GLY A 621 10.87 22.77 -20.24
CA GLY A 621 10.44 24.01 -19.60
C GLY A 621 9.14 24.57 -20.19
N VAL A 622 8.15 23.70 -20.44
CA VAL A 622 6.93 24.06 -21.20
C VAL A 622 6.17 25.19 -20.52
N THR A 623 5.95 25.07 -19.20
CA THR A 623 5.29 26.11 -18.39
C THR A 623 6.08 27.41 -18.42
N SER A 624 7.38 27.33 -18.20
CA SER A 624 8.27 28.49 -18.13
C SER A 624 8.38 29.23 -19.45
N THR A 625 8.38 28.50 -20.57
CA THR A 625 8.34 29.08 -21.91
C THR A 625 7.08 29.91 -22.11
N GLY A 626 5.93 29.41 -21.64
CA GLY A 626 4.67 30.17 -21.64
C GLY A 626 4.74 31.43 -20.77
N VAL A 627 5.23 31.32 -19.54
CA VAL A 627 5.39 32.46 -18.60
C VAL A 627 6.31 33.53 -19.20
N VAL A 628 7.48 33.14 -19.70
CA VAL A 628 8.44 34.07 -20.31
C VAL A 628 7.85 34.71 -21.57
N LYS A 629 7.12 33.96 -22.40
CA LYS A 629 6.49 34.51 -23.61
C LYS A 629 5.37 35.50 -23.26
N PHE A 630 4.58 35.20 -22.23
CA PHE A 630 3.56 36.11 -21.74
C PHE A 630 4.18 37.42 -21.21
N ALA A 631 5.28 37.32 -20.46
CA ALA A 631 6.03 38.49 -20.00
C ALA A 631 6.61 39.29 -21.18
N GLU A 632 7.19 38.62 -22.18
CA GLU A 632 7.72 39.24 -23.41
C GLU A 632 6.65 40.08 -24.12
N ILE A 633 5.46 39.51 -24.36
CA ILE A 633 4.35 40.19 -25.03
C ILE A 633 3.84 41.34 -24.16
N THR A 634 3.56 41.08 -22.87
CA THR A 634 2.96 42.07 -21.97
C THR A 634 3.89 43.27 -21.76
N MET A 635 5.19 43.04 -21.55
CA MET A 635 6.15 44.13 -21.38
C MET A 635 6.34 44.94 -22.65
N THR A 636 6.35 44.29 -23.82
CA THR A 636 6.44 44.98 -25.10
C THR A 636 5.19 45.83 -25.36
N GLU A 637 4.00 45.25 -25.22
CA GLU A 637 2.74 45.90 -25.59
C GLU A 637 2.27 46.94 -24.56
N ALA A 638 2.42 46.67 -23.27
CA ALA A 638 1.89 47.55 -22.21
C ALA A 638 2.92 48.58 -21.72
N ALA A 639 4.22 48.22 -21.70
CA ALA A 639 5.27 49.06 -21.14
C ALA A 639 6.29 49.56 -22.17
N GLY A 640 6.24 49.07 -23.42
CA GLY A 640 7.21 49.41 -24.46
C GLY A 640 8.63 48.90 -24.17
N ILE A 641 8.76 47.85 -23.34
CA ILE A 641 10.04 47.25 -22.95
C ILE A 641 10.22 45.91 -23.68
N ASP A 642 11.19 45.83 -24.58
CA ASP A 642 11.60 44.57 -25.19
C ASP A 642 12.60 43.87 -24.26
N ILE A 643 12.14 42.85 -23.54
CA ILE A 643 12.96 42.12 -22.56
C ILE A 643 14.22 41.47 -23.14
N THR A 644 14.31 41.31 -24.46
CA THR A 644 15.51 40.75 -25.12
C THR A 644 16.57 41.80 -25.43
N ARG A 645 16.22 43.10 -25.40
CA ARG A 645 17.08 44.21 -25.83
C ARG A 645 17.22 45.34 -24.82
N ASP A 646 16.23 45.53 -23.96
CA ASP A 646 16.14 46.64 -23.01
C ASP A 646 16.47 46.21 -21.57
N PRO A 647 17.00 47.12 -20.73
CA PRO A 647 17.27 46.82 -19.34
C PRO A 647 15.98 46.77 -18.50
N PHE A 648 15.87 45.76 -17.65
CA PHE A 648 14.78 45.64 -16.67
C PHE A 648 15.26 44.87 -15.43
N THR A 649 14.50 44.99 -14.33
CA THR A 649 14.80 44.30 -13.08
C THR A 649 13.77 43.20 -12.80
N LEU A 650 14.22 42.06 -12.29
CA LEU A 650 13.38 40.92 -11.94
C LEU A 650 13.46 40.63 -10.43
N LYS A 651 12.32 40.27 -9.84
CA LYS A 651 12.21 39.65 -8.51
C LYS A 651 11.39 38.38 -8.69
N MET A 652 11.78 37.28 -8.03
CA MET A 652 11.12 36.00 -8.22
C MET A 652 10.95 35.23 -6.91
N THR A 653 9.84 34.50 -6.81
CA THR A 653 9.61 33.49 -5.77
C THR A 653 9.54 32.13 -6.46
N GLY A 654 10.36 31.19 -5.99
CA GLY A 654 10.74 29.95 -6.66
C GLY A 654 12.24 29.97 -6.99
N GLY A 655 12.93 28.86 -6.74
CA GLY A 655 14.39 28.76 -6.78
C GLY A 655 15.00 28.36 -8.13
N PRO A 656 16.34 28.40 -8.23
CA PRO A 656 17.09 27.94 -9.41
C PRO A 656 16.91 26.45 -9.71
N GLY A 657 16.67 25.61 -8.69
CA GLY A 657 16.38 24.18 -8.85
C GLY A 657 14.93 23.84 -9.19
N GLY A 658 14.01 24.82 -9.11
CA GLY A 658 12.58 24.58 -9.29
C GLY A 658 12.16 24.37 -10.75
N ASP A 659 11.15 23.52 -10.98
CA ASP A 659 10.67 23.16 -12.32
C ASP A 659 10.19 24.35 -13.16
N VAL A 660 9.48 25.31 -12.55
CA VAL A 660 8.96 26.49 -13.24
C VAL A 660 9.95 27.64 -13.17
N ALA A 661 10.36 27.99 -11.95
CA ALA A 661 11.25 29.14 -11.68
C ALA A 661 12.65 28.94 -12.28
N GLY A 662 13.27 27.78 -12.08
CA GLY A 662 14.57 27.44 -12.64
C GLY A 662 14.58 27.47 -14.16
N ASN A 663 13.57 26.89 -14.81
CA ASN A 663 13.43 26.96 -16.26
C ASN A 663 13.16 28.40 -16.76
N CYS A 664 12.40 29.22 -16.02
CA CYS A 664 12.24 30.65 -16.35
C CYS A 664 13.60 31.37 -16.31
N LEU A 665 14.40 31.13 -15.27
CA LEU A 665 15.75 31.69 -15.15
C LEU A 665 16.65 31.21 -16.28
N ALA A 666 16.64 29.92 -16.63
CA ALA A 666 17.44 29.39 -17.73
C ALA A 666 17.11 30.08 -19.06
N ILE A 667 15.81 30.26 -19.35
CA ILE A 667 15.34 30.95 -20.56
C ILE A 667 15.73 32.43 -20.53
N MET A 668 15.49 33.12 -19.42
CA MET A 668 15.77 34.56 -19.27
C MET A 668 17.27 34.87 -19.27
N LEU A 669 18.10 34.05 -18.61
CA LEU A 669 19.56 34.18 -18.63
C LEU A 669 20.13 34.04 -20.05
N ARG A 670 19.52 33.16 -20.87
CA ARG A 670 19.90 32.96 -22.26
C ARG A 670 19.41 34.07 -23.20
N ARG A 671 18.19 34.59 -22.99
CA ARG A 671 17.50 35.48 -23.95
C ARG A 671 17.54 36.96 -23.58
N CYS A 672 17.77 37.30 -22.31
CA CYS A 672 17.61 38.65 -21.77
C CYS A 672 18.95 39.13 -21.17
N PRO A 673 19.91 39.60 -21.99
CA PRO A 673 21.27 39.93 -21.53
C PRO A 673 21.32 41.13 -20.57
N LEU A 674 20.36 42.06 -20.68
CA LEU A 674 20.30 43.26 -19.84
C LEU A 674 19.40 43.12 -18.60
N MET A 675 18.86 41.91 -18.35
CA MET A 675 18.09 41.62 -17.14
C MET A 675 18.97 41.68 -15.89
N GLN A 676 18.49 42.37 -14.85
CA GLN A 676 19.04 42.36 -13.49
C GLN A 676 18.10 41.65 -12.52
N LEU A 677 18.44 40.43 -12.09
CA LEU A 677 17.71 39.76 -11.01
C LEU A 677 18.15 40.35 -9.67
N ARG A 678 17.23 40.96 -8.92
CA ARG A 678 17.57 41.62 -7.64
C ARG A 678 17.16 40.83 -6.41
N LEU A 679 16.15 39.98 -6.54
CA LEU A 679 15.63 39.17 -5.45
C LEU A 679 15.20 37.82 -6.00
N ILE A 680 15.63 36.75 -5.34
CA ILE A 680 15.10 35.41 -5.53
C ILE A 680 14.92 34.74 -4.17
N LEU A 681 13.80 34.02 -4.02
CA LEU A 681 13.38 33.36 -2.79
C LEU A 681 13.03 31.92 -3.13
N ASP A 682 13.52 30.95 -2.36
CA ASP A 682 13.03 29.57 -2.39
C ASP A 682 12.96 28.96 -0.99
N GLY A 683 12.70 27.65 -0.91
CA GLY A 683 12.57 26.97 0.38
C GLY A 683 13.88 26.90 1.18
N SER A 684 15.02 27.06 0.51
CA SER A 684 16.36 26.96 1.11
C SER A 684 16.89 28.31 1.58
N ALA A 685 16.64 29.39 0.82
CA ALA A 685 17.25 30.70 1.09
C ALA A 685 16.49 31.89 0.48
N ALA A 686 16.94 33.08 0.85
CA ALA A 686 16.56 34.36 0.25
C ALA A 686 17.82 35.11 -0.20
N LEU A 687 17.94 35.41 -1.49
CA LEU A 687 19.08 36.12 -2.07
C LEU A 687 18.64 37.48 -2.60
N TYR A 688 19.26 38.54 -2.09
CA TYR A 688 18.98 39.91 -2.47
C TYR A 688 20.27 40.66 -2.80
N ASP A 689 20.30 41.27 -3.99
CA ASP A 689 21.38 42.17 -4.40
C ASP A 689 20.77 43.41 -5.09
N PRO A 690 20.92 44.62 -4.52
CA PRO A 690 20.38 45.85 -5.12
C PRO A 690 21.04 46.20 -6.46
N ASN A 691 22.28 45.76 -6.70
CA ASN A 691 23.05 45.98 -7.92
C ASN A 691 22.77 44.90 -8.98
N GLY A 692 22.13 43.80 -8.58
CA GLY A 692 21.76 42.68 -9.43
C GLY A 692 22.67 41.48 -9.22
N ILE A 693 22.05 40.32 -8.99
CA ILE A 693 22.71 39.03 -8.76
C ILE A 693 23.57 38.66 -9.96
N GLN A 694 24.79 38.20 -9.67
CA GLN A 694 25.80 37.87 -10.67
C GLN A 694 25.36 36.69 -11.54
N ARG A 695 25.27 36.94 -12.86
CA ARG A 695 24.67 36.00 -13.82
C ARG A 695 25.45 34.70 -14.01
N GLN A 696 26.78 34.76 -13.88
CA GLN A 696 27.63 33.58 -14.09
C GLN A 696 27.42 32.58 -12.95
N GLU A 697 27.41 33.04 -11.71
CA GLU A 697 27.17 32.21 -10.55
C GLU A 697 25.73 31.70 -10.52
N LEU A 698 24.75 32.55 -10.86
CA LEU A 698 23.37 32.09 -10.99
C LEU A 698 23.24 31.01 -12.09
N GLY A 699 23.92 31.18 -13.23
CA GLY A 699 23.94 30.19 -14.30
C GLY A 699 24.58 28.85 -13.91
N ARG A 700 25.47 28.82 -12.91
CA ARG A 700 26.06 27.58 -12.38
C ARG A 700 25.04 26.73 -11.64
N ILE A 701 24.16 27.36 -10.86
CA ILE A 701 23.20 26.67 -9.98
C ILE A 701 21.83 26.45 -10.64
N VAL A 702 21.45 27.24 -11.65
CA VAL A 702 20.16 27.09 -12.34
C VAL A 702 20.00 25.68 -12.93
N LEU A 703 18.90 25.01 -12.58
CA LEU A 703 18.56 23.62 -12.90
C LEU A 703 19.53 22.56 -12.34
N ALA A 704 20.48 22.94 -11.49
CA ALA A 704 21.45 22.05 -10.89
C ALA A 704 21.28 21.96 -9.36
N ASP A 705 21.10 23.09 -8.70
CA ASP A 705 21.04 23.22 -7.24
C ASP A 705 19.95 24.22 -6.80
N ASP A 706 19.59 24.19 -5.53
CA ASP A 706 18.76 25.22 -4.89
C ASP A 706 19.60 26.46 -4.51
N LEU A 707 18.94 27.50 -4.00
CA LEU A 707 19.56 28.81 -3.80
C LEU A 707 20.64 28.82 -2.70
N ASP A 708 20.62 27.90 -1.74
CA ASP A 708 21.65 27.72 -0.72
C ASP A 708 23.03 27.32 -1.29
N ALA A 709 23.08 26.83 -2.53
CA ALA A 709 24.32 26.56 -3.24
C ALA A 709 25.00 27.82 -3.83
N PHE A 710 24.39 29.01 -3.74
CA PHE A 710 24.96 30.25 -4.28
C PHE A 710 26.19 30.72 -3.48
N ASP A 711 27.33 30.94 -4.15
CA ASP A 711 28.53 31.48 -3.50
C ASP A 711 28.37 32.98 -3.21
N THR A 712 28.23 33.29 -1.92
CA THR A 712 28.04 34.66 -1.41
C THR A 712 29.15 35.65 -1.77
N LYS A 713 30.33 35.18 -2.22
CA LYS A 713 31.40 36.06 -2.74
C LYS A 713 31.00 36.81 -4.01
N PHE A 714 29.96 36.36 -4.70
CA PHE A 714 29.41 36.99 -5.90
C PHE A 714 28.28 37.99 -5.62
N LEU A 715 28.01 38.30 -4.34
CA LEU A 715 27.17 39.44 -3.95
C LEU A 715 27.97 40.74 -4.01
N GLY A 716 27.36 41.79 -4.55
CA GLY A 716 27.97 43.10 -4.80
C GLY A 716 28.03 44.05 -3.61
#